data_AF-A0A1J4KDB1-F1
#
_entry.id   AF-A0A1J4KDB1-F1
#
_cell.length_a   1.000
_cell.length_b   1.000
_cell.length_c   1.000
_cell.angle_alpha   90.00
_cell.angle_beta   90.00
_cell.angle_gamma   90.00
#
_symmetry.space_group_name_H-M   'P 1'
#
loop_
_entity.id
_entity.type
_entity.pdbx_description
1 polymer ?
#
loop_
_entity_poly.entity_id
_entity_poly.type
_entity_poly.pdbx_seq_one_letter_code
_entity_poly.pdbx_strand_id
1 'polypeptide(L)'
;MMMSDSDSSEVLKDMVQHLGLSQFSASLIDLEPISDGSSSVSSLSSDFAHTSKLKGTADFSPSRFSTNSMKTLESQITQRDLVIDSIRQQHREQLDALHEKLRETDNAINFIKKKFEEKISSMNEKFMEEKAEIEAKASAEVKRLKDLNRSHRQNLVFSKLPELTISEYESLSTKPPTDLTLPQFLSVQLYEYNREAKTKFAKLCSSHSEASSTIEKLQSQLNNATAELLTEREMRISLESRLASTTKKIAPKPEKKESPKIHEKLIQVENERAELRGAYQVALARLNEANDQKASAQASNKELEQKLLHMKTENSSLNAQIKALHTLSERQEAMLSQQYNDIAELKRARDDFFNRFVQTSESRRSELGSLLKSEVAKIQERSRNDVEFIRGVSEKMRERELKVLTESQESLQAENKQLRLDLRKAEEDRAKLQAEYQTLQLAHEAELTRISSDLRIKSYELERIKLVHDELKAAHEDTTDDRDALSAKFDILKQEVMRLEHEVKLRDAQIQTLSDKVMMYDKLENELDNAIESLDMNTAGPLAVPSDANRRVKQSVMLARRVMQLTNQNNQLTAECESLKQQLVNNQQEMDDMKKQLENSGQPQQVFVQMLNEKQQEILKLKTRIQSLTEMNQELIKEKESLQHDVKIVSRKNDEIMQVKKFNGCFMCDQDPPTHDVADPSPFIITRHD
;
A
#
# COMPACT_ATOMS: atom_id res chain seq x y z
N MET A 1 -1.57 3.85 -32.71
CA MET A 1 -2.28 2.62 -32.35
C MET A 1 -2.83 2.84 -30.95
N MET A 2 -4.10 3.21 -30.84
CA MET A 2 -4.78 3.37 -29.55
C MET A 2 -5.47 2.04 -29.24
N MET A 3 -5.44 1.64 -27.96
CA MET A 3 -6.33 0.59 -27.44
C MET A 3 -7.44 1.29 -26.66
N SER A 4 -8.66 0.74 -26.73
CA SER A 4 -9.88 1.34 -26.19
C SER A 4 -10.22 0.78 -24.82
N ASP A 5 -10.84 1.59 -23.96
CA ASP A 5 -11.30 1.23 -22.61
C ASP A 5 -12.53 0.30 -22.59
N SER A 6 -12.58 -0.68 -23.50
CA SER A 6 -13.72 -1.57 -23.74
C SER A 6 -13.76 -2.76 -22.77
N ASP A 7 -12.61 -3.42 -22.60
CA ASP A 7 -12.50 -4.75 -21.98
C ASP A 7 -12.90 -4.74 -20.48
N SER A 8 -12.71 -3.61 -19.79
CA SER A 8 -13.07 -3.42 -18.38
C SER A 8 -14.56 -3.66 -18.09
N SER A 9 -15.43 -3.43 -19.07
CA SER A 9 -16.89 -3.62 -18.93
C SER A 9 -17.30 -5.10 -19.06
N GLU A 10 -16.63 -5.85 -19.95
CA GLU A 10 -16.95 -7.26 -20.17
C GLU A 10 -16.49 -8.13 -18.99
N VAL A 11 -15.31 -7.86 -18.42
CA VAL A 11 -14.81 -8.55 -17.22
C VAL A 11 -15.76 -8.38 -16.01
N LEU A 12 -16.36 -7.19 -15.86
CA LEU A 12 -17.37 -6.94 -14.81
C LEU A 12 -18.68 -7.68 -15.08
N LYS A 13 -19.13 -7.76 -16.34
CA LYS A 13 -20.31 -8.54 -16.74
C LYS A 13 -20.13 -10.03 -16.45
N ASP A 14 -19.00 -10.60 -16.87
CA ASP A 14 -18.72 -12.03 -16.73
C ASP A 14 -18.62 -12.44 -15.25
N MET A 15 -18.06 -11.56 -14.41
CA MET A 15 -17.98 -11.74 -12.96
C MET A 15 -19.36 -11.66 -12.28
N VAL A 16 -20.25 -10.76 -12.69
CA VAL A 16 -21.65 -10.73 -12.20
C VAL A 16 -22.41 -11.99 -12.63
N GLN A 17 -22.19 -12.45 -13.86
CA GLN A 17 -22.86 -13.63 -14.42
C GLN A 17 -22.39 -14.94 -13.74
N HIS A 18 -21.11 -15.03 -13.35
CA HIS A 18 -20.58 -16.14 -12.55
C HIS A 18 -21.03 -16.15 -11.07
N LEU A 19 -21.57 -15.03 -10.54
CA LEU A 19 -22.07 -14.94 -9.17
C LEU A 19 -23.54 -15.36 -9.02
N GLY A 20 -24.23 -15.70 -10.13
CA GLY A 20 -25.59 -16.26 -10.10
C GLY A 20 -26.68 -15.30 -9.65
N LEU A 21 -26.41 -13.98 -9.65
CA LEU A 21 -27.38 -12.96 -9.27
C LEU A 21 -28.42 -12.74 -10.38
N SER A 22 -29.69 -12.65 -9.99
CA SER A 22 -30.81 -12.48 -10.92
C SER A 22 -30.75 -11.13 -11.66
N GLN A 23 -31.21 -11.09 -12.91
CA GLN A 23 -31.06 -9.96 -13.85
C GLN A 23 -31.74 -8.64 -13.40
N PHE A 24 -32.49 -8.64 -12.30
CA PHE A 24 -33.22 -7.47 -11.80
C PHE A 24 -32.34 -6.35 -11.22
N SER A 25 -31.08 -6.61 -10.88
CA SER A 25 -30.17 -5.61 -10.31
C SER A 25 -29.37 -4.79 -11.33
N ALA A 26 -29.56 -5.02 -12.63
CA ALA A 26 -28.80 -4.38 -13.70
C ALA A 26 -29.48 -3.14 -14.34
N SER A 27 -30.74 -2.84 -14.00
CA SER A 27 -31.56 -1.79 -14.64
C SER A 27 -31.75 -0.54 -13.77
N LEU A 28 -30.77 -0.20 -12.94
CA LEU A 28 -30.86 0.89 -11.95
C LEU A 28 -29.76 1.96 -12.09
N ILE A 29 -29.00 1.92 -13.20
CA ILE A 29 -28.00 2.91 -13.57
C ILE A 29 -28.18 3.26 -15.05
N ASP A 30 -29.25 4.00 -15.35
CA ASP A 30 -29.38 4.82 -16.58
C ASP A 30 -30.63 5.71 -16.45
N LEU A 31 -30.42 7.03 -16.31
CA LEU A 31 -31.13 8.13 -16.99
C LEU A 31 -30.74 9.51 -16.40
N GLU A 32 -30.63 10.51 -17.28
CA GLU A 32 -30.23 11.89 -16.98
C GLU A 32 -31.42 12.84 -16.67
N PRO A 33 -31.18 14.07 -16.17
CA PRO A 33 -32.18 14.82 -15.40
C PRO A 33 -33.07 15.80 -16.19
N ILE A 34 -34.33 15.95 -15.75
CA ILE A 34 -35.30 17.01 -16.10
C ILE A 34 -36.02 17.35 -14.78
N SER A 35 -35.81 18.51 -14.16
CA SER A 35 -36.32 19.87 -14.47
C SER A 35 -37.77 20.11 -14.01
N ASP A 36 -38.06 21.34 -13.58
CA ASP A 36 -39.31 21.73 -12.90
C ASP A 36 -40.58 21.57 -13.75
N GLY A 37 -41.71 21.24 -13.09
CA GLY A 37 -43.03 21.23 -13.73
C GLY A 37 -44.17 21.06 -12.73
N SER A 38 -45.03 22.06 -12.61
CA SER A 38 -46.21 22.03 -11.74
C SER A 38 -47.44 21.45 -12.47
N SER A 39 -48.33 20.80 -11.72
CA SER A 39 -49.76 21.18 -11.65
C SER A 39 -50.62 20.20 -10.83
N SER A 40 -51.76 20.69 -10.38
CA SER A 40 -52.83 19.95 -9.67
C SER A 40 -53.75 19.18 -10.62
N VAL A 41 -54.37 18.08 -10.16
CA VAL A 41 -55.86 18.00 -10.04
C VAL A 41 -56.38 16.86 -9.14
N SER A 42 -57.19 17.26 -8.15
CA SER A 42 -58.42 16.66 -7.63
C SER A 42 -58.77 15.15 -7.76
N SER A 43 -59.06 14.56 -6.59
CA SER A 43 -60.33 13.90 -6.20
C SER A 43 -60.80 12.59 -6.85
N LEU A 44 -61.20 11.64 -5.98
CA LEU A 44 -62.49 10.91 -5.96
C LEU A 44 -62.54 9.95 -4.75
N SER A 45 -63.68 9.42 -4.30
CA SER A 45 -64.78 10.05 -3.52
C SER A 45 -65.78 8.96 -3.12
N SER A 46 -66.17 8.86 -1.84
CA SER A 46 -67.47 8.37 -1.31
C SER A 46 -67.37 8.27 0.22
N ASP A 47 -68.16 8.95 1.05
CA ASP A 47 -69.63 9.14 1.15
C ASP A 47 -70.30 8.11 2.09
N PHE A 48 -70.77 8.59 3.25
CA PHE A 48 -72.02 8.09 3.84
C PHE A 48 -72.73 9.12 4.77
N ALA A 49 -73.74 9.77 4.19
CA ALA A 49 -74.96 10.35 4.78
C ALA A 49 -74.98 11.11 6.14
N HIS A 50 -75.51 12.33 6.10
CA HIS A 50 -76.05 13.06 7.26
C HIS A 50 -77.37 12.47 7.79
N THR A 51 -77.58 12.53 9.11
CA THR A 51 -78.86 12.89 9.78
C THR A 51 -78.54 13.49 11.16
N SER A 52 -79.36 14.31 11.82
CA SER A 52 -80.38 15.28 11.38
C SER A 52 -80.60 16.32 12.51
N LYS A 53 -81.16 17.49 12.21
CA LYS A 53 -81.59 18.45 13.26
C LYS A 53 -82.99 18.08 13.74
N LEU A 54 -83.18 17.93 15.05
CA LEU A 54 -84.51 18.01 15.68
C LEU A 54 -84.49 18.93 16.90
N LYS A 55 -85.62 19.61 17.11
CA LYS A 55 -85.88 20.58 18.17
C LYS A 55 -87.10 20.08 18.95
N GLY A 56 -86.92 19.69 20.20
CA GLY A 56 -87.96 19.10 21.03
C GLY A 56 -87.83 19.53 22.48
N THR A 57 -88.95 19.96 23.06
CA THR A 57 -89.10 20.30 24.49
C THR A 57 -89.75 19.15 25.27
N ALA A 58 -89.70 19.25 26.59
CA ALA A 58 -90.33 18.40 27.62
C ALA A 58 -89.48 17.20 28.12
N ASP A 59 -89.21 17.27 29.43
CA ASP A 59 -89.34 16.25 30.46
C ASP A 59 -88.76 14.85 30.21
N PHE A 60 -87.67 14.54 30.92
CA PHE A 60 -87.23 13.17 31.20
C PHE A 60 -87.16 12.88 32.69
N SER A 61 -87.93 11.88 33.12
CA SER A 61 -87.78 11.24 34.42
C SER A 61 -86.63 10.20 34.39
N PRO A 62 -85.88 10.02 35.49
CA PRO A 62 -84.63 9.24 35.46
C PRO A 62 -84.85 7.74 35.71
N SER A 63 -85.09 6.95 34.65
CA SER A 63 -84.75 5.50 34.62
C SER A 63 -84.95 4.86 33.23
N ARG A 64 -83.87 4.76 32.43
CA ARG A 64 -83.60 3.70 31.40
C ARG A 64 -82.42 3.98 30.45
N PHE A 65 -81.91 5.22 30.35
CA PHE A 65 -80.94 5.59 29.30
C PHE A 65 -79.49 5.08 29.49
N SER A 66 -79.08 4.68 30.69
CA SER A 66 -77.68 4.35 31.00
C SER A 66 -77.17 3.08 30.27
N THR A 67 -77.98 2.02 30.21
CA THR A 67 -77.53 0.69 29.77
C THR A 67 -77.20 0.60 28.29
N ASN A 68 -77.96 1.28 27.42
CA ASN A 68 -77.70 1.25 25.98
C ASN A 68 -76.48 2.10 25.60
N SER A 69 -76.23 3.20 26.31
CA SER A 69 -75.03 4.02 26.13
C SER A 69 -73.78 3.23 26.53
N MET A 70 -73.78 2.59 27.71
CA MET A 70 -72.66 1.71 28.12
C MET A 70 -72.43 0.57 27.12
N LYS A 71 -73.46 -0.15 26.67
CA LYS A 71 -73.31 -1.21 25.65
C LYS A 71 -72.71 -0.72 24.33
N THR A 72 -72.99 0.53 23.94
CA THR A 72 -72.39 1.13 22.75
C THR A 72 -70.90 1.43 22.96
N LEU A 73 -70.52 1.90 24.15
CA LEU A 73 -69.12 2.11 24.53
C LEU A 73 -68.36 0.79 24.72
N GLU A 74 -68.96 -0.23 25.33
CA GLU A 74 -68.40 -1.59 25.44
C GLU A 74 -68.13 -2.18 24.04
N SER A 75 -69.05 -1.98 23.09
CA SER A 75 -68.87 -2.38 21.68
C SER A 75 -67.74 -1.60 20.98
N GLN A 76 -67.59 -0.31 21.27
CA GLN A 76 -66.50 0.50 20.70
C GLN A 76 -65.13 0.21 21.34
N ILE A 77 -65.10 -0.12 22.63
CA ILE A 77 -63.89 -0.55 23.34
C ILE A 77 -63.44 -1.90 22.77
N THR A 78 -64.32 -2.90 22.76
CA THR A 78 -63.99 -4.22 22.20
C THR A 78 -63.62 -4.17 20.70
N GLN A 79 -64.25 -3.29 19.91
CA GLN A 79 -63.83 -3.04 18.52
C GLN A 79 -62.42 -2.42 18.44
N ARG A 80 -62.06 -1.49 19.33
CA ARG A 80 -60.73 -0.89 19.38
C ARG A 80 -59.67 -1.87 19.90
N ASP A 81 -60.00 -2.70 20.88
CA ASP A 81 -59.12 -3.74 21.39
C ASP A 81 -58.79 -4.77 20.29
N LEU A 82 -59.78 -5.18 19.49
CA LEU A 82 -59.56 -6.03 18.30
C LEU A 82 -58.65 -5.36 17.25
N VAL A 83 -58.76 -4.05 17.04
CA VAL A 83 -57.85 -3.31 16.14
C VAL A 83 -56.44 -3.22 16.74
N ILE A 84 -56.32 -2.98 18.05
CA ILE A 84 -55.03 -2.93 18.75
C ILE A 84 -54.34 -4.30 18.71
N ASP A 85 -55.07 -5.40 18.93
CA ASP A 85 -54.51 -6.76 18.87
C ASP A 85 -54.21 -7.21 17.43
N SER A 86 -54.96 -6.73 16.43
CA SER A 86 -54.60 -6.87 15.01
C SER A 86 -53.29 -6.15 14.66
N ILE A 87 -53.11 -4.91 15.12
CA ILE A 87 -51.85 -4.16 14.94
C ILE A 87 -50.69 -4.84 15.68
N ARG A 88 -50.91 -5.31 16.91
CA ARG A 88 -49.92 -6.10 17.67
C ARG A 88 -49.57 -7.41 16.95
N GLN A 89 -50.54 -8.06 16.30
CA GLN A 89 -50.29 -9.25 15.48
C GLN A 89 -49.44 -8.90 14.25
N GLN A 90 -49.81 -7.86 13.50
CA GLN A 90 -49.05 -7.40 12.34
C GLN A 90 -47.61 -7.02 12.72
N HIS A 91 -47.39 -6.39 13.87
CA HIS A 91 -46.04 -6.07 14.37
C HIS A 91 -45.26 -7.33 14.81
N ARG A 92 -45.92 -8.35 15.36
CA ARG A 92 -45.28 -9.66 15.64
C ARG A 92 -44.85 -10.35 14.34
N GLU A 93 -45.76 -10.44 13.37
CA GLU A 93 -45.49 -11.03 12.04
C GLU A 93 -44.36 -10.29 11.30
N GLN A 94 -44.26 -8.96 11.46
CA GLN A 94 -43.14 -8.16 10.94
C GLN A 94 -41.82 -8.44 11.69
N LEU A 95 -41.84 -8.61 13.00
CA LEU A 95 -40.65 -8.99 13.78
C LEU A 95 -40.18 -10.40 13.41
N ASP A 96 -41.09 -11.37 13.31
CA ASP A 96 -40.77 -12.74 12.90
C ASP A 96 -40.17 -12.78 11.47
N ALA A 97 -40.74 -12.00 10.54
CA ALA A 97 -40.20 -11.86 9.19
C ALA A 97 -38.84 -11.14 9.12
N LEU A 98 -38.53 -10.24 10.08
CA LEU A 98 -37.21 -9.62 10.22
C LEU A 98 -36.21 -10.59 10.87
N HIS A 99 -36.63 -11.39 11.84
CA HIS A 99 -35.80 -12.42 12.47
C HIS A 99 -35.41 -13.53 11.50
N GLU A 100 -36.34 -14.04 10.68
CA GLU A 100 -35.98 -15.07 9.69
C GLU A 100 -35.09 -14.48 8.57
N LYS A 101 -35.30 -13.23 8.15
CA LYS A 101 -34.36 -12.53 7.23
C LYS A 101 -32.96 -12.36 7.83
N LEU A 102 -32.85 -12.01 9.11
CA LEU A 102 -31.56 -11.93 9.81
C LEU A 102 -30.88 -13.31 9.84
N ARG A 103 -31.65 -14.36 10.10
CA ARG A 103 -31.17 -15.74 10.08
C ARG A 103 -30.74 -16.21 8.68
N GLU A 104 -31.45 -15.80 7.63
CA GLU A 104 -31.06 -16.01 6.23
C GLU A 104 -29.72 -15.30 5.92
N THR A 105 -29.53 -14.05 6.36
CA THR A 105 -28.26 -13.35 6.13
C THR A 105 -27.12 -13.93 6.95
N ASP A 106 -27.33 -14.35 8.20
CA ASP A 106 -26.34 -15.08 9.00
C ASP A 106 -25.95 -16.42 8.35
N ASN A 107 -26.92 -17.17 7.82
CA ASN A 107 -26.66 -18.41 7.08
C ASN A 107 -25.83 -18.14 5.81
N ALA A 108 -26.15 -17.09 5.05
CA ALA A 108 -25.39 -16.68 3.87
C ALA A 108 -23.96 -16.24 4.23
N ILE A 109 -23.79 -15.43 5.28
CA ILE A 109 -22.49 -15.00 5.80
C ILE A 109 -21.64 -16.21 6.22
N ASN A 110 -22.22 -17.16 6.95
CA ASN A 110 -21.49 -18.35 7.42
C ASN A 110 -21.15 -19.32 6.27
N PHE A 111 -22.00 -19.44 5.25
CA PHE A 111 -21.69 -20.17 4.02
C PHE A 111 -20.53 -19.52 3.24
N ILE A 112 -20.50 -18.19 3.15
CA ILE A 112 -19.41 -17.43 2.51
C ILE A 112 -18.10 -17.57 3.31
N LYS A 113 -18.13 -17.44 4.64
CA LYS A 113 -16.97 -17.68 5.52
C LYS A 113 -16.40 -19.08 5.29
N LYS A 114 -17.24 -20.12 5.34
CA LYS A 114 -16.81 -21.52 5.13
C LYS A 114 -16.16 -21.73 3.76
N LYS A 115 -16.69 -21.11 2.69
CA LYS A 115 -16.06 -21.12 1.36
C LYS A 115 -14.70 -20.44 1.33
N PHE A 116 -14.50 -19.35 2.08
CA PHE A 116 -13.20 -18.70 2.20
C PHE A 116 -12.22 -19.53 3.03
N GLU A 117 -12.66 -20.14 4.14
CA GLU A 117 -11.85 -21.06 4.96
C GLU A 117 -11.40 -22.30 4.17
N GLU A 118 -12.29 -22.91 3.39
CA GLU A 118 -11.98 -24.01 2.46
C GLU A 118 -10.97 -23.58 1.39
N LYS A 119 -11.14 -22.37 0.81
CA LYS A 119 -10.23 -21.82 -0.20
C LYS A 119 -8.85 -21.49 0.37
N ILE A 120 -8.78 -20.94 1.59
CA ILE A 120 -7.53 -20.68 2.31
C ILE A 120 -6.83 -22.00 2.67
N SER A 121 -7.58 -22.99 3.14
CA SER A 121 -7.02 -24.31 3.47
C SER A 121 -6.43 -25.00 2.24
N SER A 122 -7.16 -25.04 1.12
CA SER A 122 -6.65 -25.61 -0.15
C SER A 122 -5.47 -24.82 -0.73
N MET A 123 -5.39 -23.51 -0.49
CA MET A 123 -4.25 -22.68 -0.90
C MET A 123 -3.01 -22.97 -0.03
N ASN A 124 -3.18 -23.09 1.29
CA ASN A 124 -2.11 -23.48 2.21
C ASN A 124 -1.61 -24.90 1.97
N GLU A 125 -2.52 -25.84 1.66
CA GLU A 125 -2.18 -27.23 1.31
C GLU A 125 -1.28 -27.27 0.06
N LYS A 126 -1.70 -26.61 -1.03
CA LYS A 126 -0.89 -26.48 -2.26
C LYS A 126 0.45 -25.78 -2.04
N PHE A 127 0.48 -24.73 -1.23
CA PHE A 127 1.73 -24.05 -0.87
C PHE A 127 2.68 -24.96 -0.09
N MET A 128 2.16 -25.82 0.79
CA MET A 128 2.95 -26.82 1.52
C MET A 128 3.42 -27.96 0.60
N GLU A 129 2.61 -28.40 -0.36
CA GLU A 129 3.02 -29.34 -1.41
C GLU A 129 4.13 -28.77 -2.31
N GLU A 130 3.95 -27.56 -2.84
CA GLU A 130 4.96 -26.87 -3.68
C GLU A 130 6.26 -26.64 -2.91
N LYS A 131 6.18 -26.17 -1.65
CA LYS A 131 7.34 -26.04 -0.77
C LYS A 131 8.05 -27.37 -0.56
N ALA A 132 7.32 -28.45 -0.26
CA ALA A 132 7.90 -29.78 -0.08
C ALA A 132 8.56 -30.31 -1.36
N GLU A 133 7.97 -30.04 -2.53
CA GLU A 133 8.56 -30.40 -3.82
C GLU A 133 9.84 -29.59 -4.13
N ILE A 134 9.86 -28.30 -3.80
CA ILE A 134 11.06 -27.44 -3.91
C ILE A 134 12.16 -27.91 -2.96
N GLU A 135 11.84 -28.21 -1.69
CA GLU A 135 12.80 -28.75 -0.72
C GLU A 135 13.33 -30.13 -1.16
N ALA A 136 12.47 -30.99 -1.71
CA ALA A 136 12.87 -32.28 -2.27
C ALA A 136 13.82 -32.10 -3.47
N LYS A 137 13.47 -31.26 -4.46
CA LYS A 137 14.30 -30.92 -5.62
C LYS A 137 15.66 -30.34 -5.20
N ALA A 138 15.68 -29.40 -4.26
CA ALA A 138 16.91 -28.81 -3.72
C ALA A 138 17.78 -29.85 -3.00
N SER A 139 17.19 -30.73 -2.19
CA SER A 139 17.92 -31.80 -1.49
C SER A 139 18.55 -32.80 -2.46
N ALA A 140 17.83 -33.14 -3.55
CA ALA A 140 18.32 -34.02 -4.60
C ALA A 140 19.48 -33.40 -5.39
N GLU A 141 19.41 -32.11 -5.72
CA GLU A 141 20.49 -31.41 -6.40
C GLU A 141 21.72 -31.22 -5.49
N VAL A 142 21.52 -30.88 -4.21
CA VAL A 142 22.62 -30.83 -3.22
C VAL A 142 23.29 -32.21 -3.07
N LYS A 143 22.52 -33.31 -3.14
CA LYS A 143 23.08 -34.67 -3.16
C LYS A 143 23.87 -34.93 -4.45
N ARG A 144 23.29 -34.63 -5.64
CA ARG A 144 23.94 -34.77 -6.95
C ARG A 144 25.27 -34.01 -7.00
N LEU A 145 25.30 -32.77 -6.50
CA LEU A 145 26.50 -31.94 -6.43
C LEU A 145 27.54 -32.50 -5.44
N LYS A 146 27.12 -33.05 -4.29
CA LYS A 146 28.03 -33.73 -3.35
C LYS A 146 28.65 -34.98 -3.96
N ASP A 147 27.85 -35.82 -4.62
CA ASP A 147 28.32 -37.06 -5.25
C ASP A 147 29.22 -36.76 -6.48
N LEU A 148 28.89 -35.73 -7.26
CA LEU A 148 29.75 -35.23 -8.35
C LEU A 148 31.08 -34.67 -7.82
N ASN A 149 31.06 -33.85 -6.76
CA ASN A 149 32.27 -33.32 -6.13
C ASN A 149 33.12 -34.45 -5.50
N ARG A 150 32.49 -35.48 -4.93
CA ARG A 150 33.16 -36.70 -4.45
C ARG A 150 33.83 -37.47 -5.58
N SER A 151 33.15 -37.63 -6.73
CA SER A 151 33.71 -38.25 -7.94
C SER A 151 34.93 -37.46 -8.45
N HIS A 152 34.81 -36.14 -8.60
CA HIS A 152 35.95 -35.28 -8.98
C HIS A 152 37.12 -35.39 -7.99
N ARG A 153 36.86 -35.41 -6.67
CA ARG A 153 37.91 -35.61 -5.66
C ARG A 153 38.58 -36.98 -5.79
N GLN A 154 37.83 -38.06 -6.00
CA GLN A 154 38.40 -39.39 -6.22
C GLN A 154 39.27 -39.42 -7.50
N ASN A 155 38.83 -38.77 -8.58
CA ASN A 155 39.59 -38.62 -9.82
C ASN A 155 40.80 -37.66 -9.72
N LEU A 156 40.97 -36.96 -8.58
CA LEU A 156 42.13 -36.10 -8.28
C LEU A 156 43.10 -36.74 -7.27
N VAL A 157 42.79 -37.91 -6.70
CA VAL A 157 43.72 -38.65 -5.82
C VAL A 157 44.65 -39.52 -6.68
N PHE A 158 45.72 -38.90 -7.17
CA PHE A 158 46.78 -39.58 -7.92
C PHE A 158 47.63 -40.46 -6.99
N SER A 159 47.26 -41.74 -6.85
CA SER A 159 48.04 -42.72 -6.08
C SER A 159 49.38 -43.10 -6.74
N LYS A 160 49.47 -42.94 -8.07
CA LYS A 160 50.70 -42.86 -8.87
C LYS A 160 50.48 -41.85 -10.01
N LEU A 161 51.54 -41.17 -10.44
CA LEU A 161 51.55 -40.41 -11.69
C LEU A 161 51.63 -41.39 -12.88
N PRO A 162 50.80 -41.24 -13.93
CA PRO A 162 50.90 -42.09 -15.12
C PRO A 162 52.14 -41.75 -15.95
N GLU A 163 53.11 -42.67 -16.01
CA GLU A 163 54.18 -42.62 -17.01
C GLU A 163 53.65 -43.20 -18.33
N LEU A 164 53.34 -42.34 -19.31
CA LEU A 164 52.95 -42.78 -20.65
C LEU A 164 54.11 -43.47 -21.36
N THR A 165 53.83 -44.59 -22.03
CA THR A 165 54.70 -45.12 -23.07
C THR A 165 54.52 -44.35 -24.39
N ILE A 166 55.47 -44.51 -25.31
CA ILE A 166 55.49 -43.78 -26.61
C ILE A 166 54.18 -43.98 -27.39
N SER A 167 53.67 -45.22 -27.45
CA SER A 167 52.45 -45.56 -28.19
C SER A 167 51.18 -44.99 -27.53
N GLU A 168 51.12 -44.97 -26.20
CA GLU A 168 49.99 -44.37 -25.47
C GLU A 168 49.96 -42.86 -25.66
N TYR A 169 51.12 -42.19 -25.61
CA TYR A 169 51.25 -40.77 -25.93
C TYR A 169 50.75 -40.45 -27.34
N GLU A 170 51.16 -41.20 -28.37
CA GLU A 170 50.72 -40.98 -29.76
C GLU A 170 49.19 -41.18 -29.93
N SER A 171 48.60 -42.08 -29.15
CA SER A 171 47.13 -42.31 -29.12
C SER A 171 46.31 -41.25 -28.36
N LEU A 172 46.99 -40.35 -27.65
CA LEU A 172 46.37 -39.29 -26.82
C LEU A 172 46.68 -37.89 -27.34
N SER A 173 47.90 -37.61 -27.81
CA SER A 173 48.26 -36.29 -28.38
C SER A 173 47.59 -36.02 -29.74
N THR A 174 46.94 -37.03 -30.33
CA THR A 174 46.13 -36.94 -31.55
C THR A 174 44.67 -36.58 -31.29
N LYS A 175 44.23 -36.51 -30.02
CA LYS A 175 42.87 -36.15 -29.62
C LYS A 175 42.77 -34.67 -29.24
N PRO A 176 41.66 -33.98 -29.53
CA PRO A 176 41.49 -32.58 -29.13
C PRO A 176 41.38 -32.46 -27.59
N PRO A 177 41.78 -31.31 -27.01
CA PRO A 177 41.84 -31.13 -25.56
C PRO A 177 40.46 -31.13 -24.86
N THR A 178 39.37 -31.07 -25.62
CA THR A 178 37.99 -31.25 -25.12
C THR A 178 37.66 -32.71 -24.77
N ASP A 179 38.35 -33.66 -25.41
CA ASP A 179 38.01 -35.09 -25.40
C ASP A 179 38.97 -35.89 -24.51
N LEU A 180 39.99 -35.24 -23.97
CA LEU A 180 40.96 -35.78 -23.02
C LEU A 180 40.45 -35.58 -21.59
N THR A 181 40.40 -36.66 -20.81
CA THR A 181 40.15 -36.52 -19.36
C THR A 181 41.30 -35.78 -18.69
N LEU A 182 41.03 -35.04 -17.60
CA LEU A 182 42.04 -34.25 -16.90
C LEU A 182 43.32 -35.06 -16.51
N PRO A 183 43.24 -36.32 -16.05
CA PRO A 183 44.43 -37.17 -15.86
C PRO A 183 45.20 -37.45 -17.15
N GLN A 184 44.52 -37.70 -18.26
CA GLN A 184 45.16 -37.94 -19.57
C GLN A 184 45.86 -36.66 -20.06
N PHE A 185 45.18 -35.51 -20.02
CA PHE A 185 45.78 -34.21 -20.35
C PHE A 185 47.04 -33.92 -19.53
N LEU A 186 46.99 -34.10 -18.20
CA LEU A 186 48.13 -33.96 -17.32
C LEU A 186 49.27 -34.93 -17.69
N SER A 187 48.97 -36.19 -17.97
CA SER A 187 49.99 -37.19 -18.36
C SER A 187 50.66 -36.85 -19.70
N VAL A 188 49.91 -36.35 -20.70
CA VAL A 188 50.46 -35.91 -22.00
C VAL A 188 51.40 -34.71 -21.79
N GLN A 189 50.98 -33.69 -21.05
CA GLN A 189 51.81 -32.51 -20.76
C GLN A 189 53.08 -32.87 -19.96
N LEU A 190 52.97 -33.76 -18.96
CA LEU A 190 54.12 -34.26 -18.20
C LEU A 190 55.06 -35.10 -19.07
N TYR A 191 54.53 -35.89 -20.01
CA TYR A 191 55.34 -36.67 -20.95
C TYR A 191 56.08 -35.77 -21.96
N GLU A 192 55.41 -34.75 -22.52
CA GLU A 192 56.03 -33.75 -23.40
C GLU A 192 57.15 -32.99 -22.68
N TYR A 193 56.89 -32.48 -21.48
CA TYR A 193 57.89 -31.80 -20.65
C TYR A 193 59.09 -32.71 -20.34
N ASN A 194 58.84 -33.97 -19.96
CA ASN A 194 59.91 -34.95 -19.71
C ASN A 194 60.66 -35.37 -20.98
N ARG A 195 60.01 -35.40 -22.14
CA ARG A 195 60.63 -35.68 -23.45
C ARG A 195 61.52 -34.52 -23.89
N GLU A 196 61.09 -33.28 -23.70
CA GLU A 196 61.93 -32.09 -23.88
C GLU A 196 63.11 -32.08 -22.91
N ALA A 197 62.89 -32.35 -21.62
CA ALA A 197 63.96 -32.40 -20.62
C ALA A 197 65.00 -33.49 -20.97
N LYS A 198 64.55 -34.70 -21.30
CA LYS A 198 65.43 -35.81 -21.73
C LYS A 198 66.20 -35.49 -23.01
N THR A 199 65.60 -34.83 -24.00
CA THR A 199 66.31 -34.46 -25.25
C THR A 199 67.25 -33.26 -25.08
N LYS A 200 66.93 -32.30 -24.20
CA LYS A 200 67.85 -31.24 -23.78
C LYS A 200 69.05 -31.81 -23.02
N PHE A 201 68.79 -32.74 -22.08
CA PHE A 201 69.84 -33.45 -21.33
C PHE A 201 70.75 -34.28 -22.26
N ALA A 202 70.18 -35.06 -23.18
CA ALA A 202 70.97 -35.85 -24.14
C ALA A 202 71.89 -34.99 -25.03
N LYS A 203 71.43 -33.82 -25.48
CA LYS A 203 72.25 -32.86 -26.24
C LYS A 203 73.36 -32.22 -25.39
N LEU A 204 73.10 -31.95 -24.11
CA LEU A 204 74.12 -31.49 -23.18
C LEU A 204 75.17 -32.58 -22.92
N CYS A 205 74.75 -33.85 -22.77
CA CYS A 205 75.67 -34.97 -22.61
C CYS A 205 76.53 -35.21 -23.86
N SER A 206 75.98 -35.12 -25.08
CA SER A 206 76.78 -35.26 -26.31
C SER A 206 77.78 -34.11 -26.45
N SER A 207 77.34 -32.87 -26.25
CA SER A 207 78.22 -31.69 -26.28
C SER A 207 79.31 -31.73 -25.20
N HIS A 208 79.00 -32.23 -24.01
CA HIS A 208 79.99 -32.45 -22.94
C HIS A 208 81.00 -33.55 -23.30
N SER A 209 80.56 -34.65 -23.91
CA SER A 209 81.43 -35.73 -24.39
C SER A 209 82.34 -35.26 -25.55
N GLU A 210 81.81 -34.45 -26.47
CA GLU A 210 82.58 -33.83 -27.55
C GLU A 210 83.66 -32.90 -26.98
N ALA A 211 83.28 -32.03 -26.03
CA ALA A 211 84.20 -31.12 -25.34
C ALA A 211 85.26 -31.85 -24.49
N SER A 212 84.92 -32.94 -23.81
CA SER A 212 85.92 -33.78 -23.12
C SER A 212 86.93 -34.34 -24.13
N SER A 213 86.45 -34.84 -25.27
CA SER A 213 87.33 -35.39 -26.32
C SER A 213 88.23 -34.35 -26.97
N THR A 214 87.83 -33.06 -27.02
CA THR A 214 88.70 -31.99 -27.54
C THR A 214 89.68 -31.51 -26.50
N ILE A 215 89.29 -31.45 -25.22
CA ILE A 215 90.22 -31.20 -24.10
C ILE A 215 91.31 -32.28 -24.05
N GLU A 216 90.96 -33.56 -24.09
CA GLU A 216 91.93 -34.67 -24.11
C GLU A 216 92.90 -34.58 -25.28
N LYS A 217 92.41 -34.27 -26.49
CA LYS A 217 93.25 -34.07 -27.69
C LYS A 217 94.20 -32.88 -27.52
N LEU A 218 93.69 -31.72 -27.09
CA LEU A 218 94.51 -30.52 -26.85
C LEU A 218 95.56 -30.77 -25.74
N GLN A 219 95.20 -31.53 -24.71
CA GLN A 219 96.10 -31.89 -23.61
C GLN A 219 97.19 -32.87 -24.07
N SER A 220 96.88 -33.82 -24.97
CA SER A 220 97.90 -34.65 -25.63
C SER A 220 98.83 -33.84 -26.56
N GLN A 221 98.30 -32.86 -27.28
CA GLN A 221 99.08 -31.98 -28.16
C GLN A 221 100.01 -31.07 -27.34
N LEU A 222 99.53 -30.54 -26.21
CA LEU A 222 100.32 -29.77 -25.28
C LEU A 222 101.46 -30.61 -24.67
N ASN A 223 101.17 -31.85 -24.25
CA ASN A 223 102.18 -32.76 -23.72
C ASN A 223 103.27 -33.06 -24.77
N ASN A 224 102.89 -33.35 -26.02
CA ASN A 224 103.84 -33.56 -27.12
C ASN A 224 104.70 -32.32 -27.38
N ALA A 225 104.08 -31.14 -27.53
CA ALA A 225 104.80 -29.89 -27.76
C ALA A 225 105.74 -29.51 -26.60
N THR A 226 105.39 -29.85 -25.34
CA THR A 226 106.30 -29.67 -24.20
C THR A 226 107.45 -30.67 -24.18
N ALA A 227 107.26 -31.90 -24.66
CA ALA A 227 108.34 -32.86 -24.84
C ALA A 227 109.31 -32.43 -25.95
N GLU A 228 108.78 -31.99 -27.11
CA GLU A 228 109.56 -31.43 -28.21
C GLU A 228 110.40 -30.22 -27.74
N LEU A 229 109.80 -29.28 -26.99
CA LEU A 229 110.48 -28.12 -26.41
C LEU A 229 111.63 -28.51 -25.46
N LEU A 230 111.51 -29.62 -24.73
CA LEU A 230 112.59 -30.13 -23.87
C LEU A 230 113.73 -30.72 -24.73
N THR A 231 113.41 -31.53 -25.74
CA THR A 231 114.45 -32.09 -26.65
C THR A 231 115.21 -31.01 -27.43
N GLU A 232 114.55 -29.93 -27.85
CA GLU A 232 115.20 -28.77 -28.48
C GLU A 232 116.12 -28.01 -27.51
N ARG A 233 115.76 -27.91 -26.22
CA ARG A 233 116.65 -27.34 -25.19
C ARG A 233 117.90 -28.19 -25.00
N GLU A 234 117.77 -29.52 -24.97
CA GLU A 234 118.89 -30.45 -24.87
C GLU A 234 119.81 -30.42 -26.11
N MET A 235 119.22 -30.42 -27.31
CA MET A 235 119.95 -30.23 -28.57
C MET A 235 120.71 -28.91 -28.63
N ARG A 236 120.10 -27.81 -28.18
CA ARG A 236 120.73 -26.50 -28.18
C ARG A 236 121.94 -26.44 -27.25
N ILE A 237 121.83 -26.99 -26.04
CA ILE A 237 122.96 -27.13 -25.09
C ILE A 237 124.10 -27.97 -25.71
N SER A 238 123.74 -29.07 -26.41
CA SER A 238 124.71 -29.93 -27.12
C SER A 238 125.46 -29.21 -28.25
N LEU A 239 124.77 -28.36 -29.02
CA LEU A 239 125.35 -27.62 -30.15
C LEU A 239 126.18 -26.41 -29.69
N GLU A 240 125.72 -25.67 -28.68
CA GLU A 240 126.49 -24.57 -28.08
C GLU A 240 127.81 -25.09 -27.46
N SER A 241 127.82 -26.32 -26.91
CA SER A 241 129.04 -27.00 -26.46
C SER A 241 130.03 -27.42 -27.56
N ARG A 242 129.65 -27.40 -28.86
CA ARG A 242 130.48 -27.90 -29.97
C ARG A 242 131.16 -26.82 -30.83
N LEU A 243 130.83 -25.54 -30.64
CA LEU A 243 131.38 -24.43 -31.43
C LEU A 243 132.66 -23.80 -30.85
N ALA A 244 133.21 -24.34 -29.76
CA ALA A 244 134.31 -23.73 -29.00
C ALA A 244 135.74 -24.23 -29.34
N SER A 245 135.97 -24.96 -30.44
CA SER A 245 137.28 -25.61 -30.67
C SER A 245 137.74 -25.78 -32.15
N THR A 246 139.06 -25.56 -32.41
CA THR A 246 139.92 -25.88 -33.61
C THR A 246 140.17 -24.79 -34.71
N THR A 247 141.29 -24.88 -35.49
CA THR A 247 141.75 -23.85 -36.50
C THR A 247 143.02 -24.22 -37.38
N LYS A 248 143.18 -23.68 -38.64
CA LYS A 248 144.41 -23.51 -39.56
C LYS A 248 144.89 -24.72 -40.47
N LYS A 249 145.72 -24.70 -41.58
CA LYS A 249 146.14 -23.83 -42.78
C LYS A 249 147.10 -24.61 -43.80
N ILE A 250 147.55 -24.03 -44.98
CA ILE A 250 148.81 -24.26 -45.85
C ILE A 250 148.67 -24.67 -47.41
N ALA A 251 149.53 -24.20 -48.39
CA ALA A 251 149.68 -24.47 -49.91
C ALA A 251 150.94 -23.73 -50.58
N PRO A 252 151.28 -23.52 -51.94
CA PRO A 252 151.06 -24.07 -53.35
C PRO A 252 152.32 -24.06 -54.40
N LYS A 253 152.20 -24.01 -55.78
CA LYS A 253 153.03 -23.25 -56.86
C LYS A 253 153.17 -23.65 -58.45
N PRO A 254 154.30 -23.69 -59.29
CA PRO A 254 154.43 -23.10 -60.71
C PRO A 254 155.26 -23.70 -61.97
N GLU A 255 155.04 -23.16 -63.23
CA GLU A 255 155.92 -22.90 -64.49
C GLU A 255 156.50 -24.02 -65.50
N LYS A 256 157.11 -23.87 -66.74
CA LYS A 256 157.67 -22.79 -67.70
C LYS A 256 157.71 -23.12 -69.28
N LYS A 257 158.63 -22.57 -70.18
CA LYS A 257 158.59 -22.51 -71.72
C LYS A 257 159.94 -22.14 -72.52
N GLU A 258 160.18 -22.51 -73.84
CA GLU A 258 160.80 -21.73 -75.05
C GLU A 258 161.25 -22.52 -76.39
N SER A 259 161.68 -21.89 -77.56
CA SER A 259 162.03 -22.56 -78.91
C SER A 259 163.10 -21.98 -80.00
N PRO A 260 162.96 -21.78 -81.39
CA PRO A 260 163.94 -22.23 -82.50
C PRO A 260 164.33 -21.32 -83.79
N LYS A 261 165.27 -21.73 -84.75
CA LYS A 261 165.63 -21.16 -86.15
C LYS A 261 166.81 -21.96 -86.91
N ILE A 262 167.42 -21.77 -88.15
CA ILE A 262 167.15 -21.36 -89.61
C ILE A 262 168.41 -21.47 -90.60
N HIS A 263 168.35 -21.63 -91.97
CA HIS A 263 169.49 -21.46 -92.99
C HIS A 263 169.14 -21.25 -94.55
N GLU A 264 170.08 -21.35 -95.56
CA GLU A 264 170.00 -20.76 -96.98
C GLU A 264 170.53 -21.55 -98.29
N LYS A 265 171.24 -20.95 -99.33
CA LYS A 265 171.19 -21.31 -100.82
C LYS A 265 172.50 -21.48 -101.70
N LEU A 266 172.46 -22.41 -102.69
CA LEU A 266 172.99 -22.26 -104.10
C LEU A 266 171.93 -22.69 -105.16
N ILE A 267 170.67 -22.79 -104.72
CA ILE A 267 169.60 -23.63 -105.31
C ILE A 267 168.81 -22.88 -106.41
N GLN A 268 169.50 -22.14 -107.29
CA GLN A 268 168.86 -21.03 -108.04
C GLN A 268 168.55 -21.30 -109.52
N VAL A 269 168.80 -22.52 -110.02
CA VAL A 269 168.42 -22.94 -111.40
C VAL A 269 167.56 -24.21 -111.42
N GLU A 270 167.61 -25.04 -110.36
CA GLU A 270 166.74 -26.22 -110.24
C GLU A 270 165.37 -25.91 -109.60
N ASN A 271 165.27 -24.84 -108.81
CA ASN A 271 164.05 -24.46 -108.08
C ASN A 271 162.85 -24.20 -108.99
N GLU A 272 163.03 -23.47 -110.10
CA GLU A 272 161.92 -23.05 -110.98
C GLU A 272 161.13 -24.25 -111.55
N ARG A 273 161.80 -25.40 -111.75
CA ARG A 273 161.16 -26.64 -112.20
C ARG A 273 160.53 -27.46 -111.07
N ALA A 274 160.88 -27.19 -109.81
CA ALA A 274 160.28 -27.81 -108.62
C ALA A 274 159.03 -27.05 -108.15
N GLU A 275 159.09 -25.71 -108.14
CA GLU A 275 158.03 -24.82 -107.62
C GLU A 275 156.69 -25.03 -108.33
N LEU A 276 156.68 -25.14 -109.66
CA LEU A 276 155.47 -25.41 -110.45
C LEU A 276 154.78 -26.74 -110.09
N ARG A 277 155.55 -27.77 -109.70
CA ARG A 277 155.00 -29.07 -109.29
C ARG A 277 154.45 -29.01 -107.86
N GLY A 278 155.15 -28.31 -106.96
CA GLY A 278 154.69 -28.05 -105.60
C GLY A 278 153.38 -27.23 -105.55
N ALA A 279 153.27 -26.19 -106.39
CA ALA A 279 152.09 -25.33 -106.45
C ALA A 279 150.80 -26.10 -106.78
N TYR A 280 150.85 -27.00 -107.76
CA TYR A 280 149.70 -27.87 -108.10
C TYR A 280 149.30 -28.78 -106.93
N GLN A 281 150.28 -29.38 -106.25
CA GLN A 281 150.03 -30.34 -105.18
C GLN A 281 149.50 -29.66 -103.91
N VAL A 282 149.91 -28.42 -103.62
CA VAL A 282 149.33 -27.57 -102.56
C VAL A 282 147.89 -27.15 -102.90
N ALA A 283 147.58 -26.83 -104.16
CA ALA A 283 146.22 -26.50 -104.58
C ALA A 283 145.27 -27.70 -104.41
N LEU A 284 145.73 -28.92 -104.74
CA LEU A 284 144.95 -30.14 -104.60
C LEU A 284 144.74 -30.52 -103.12
N ALA A 285 145.74 -30.32 -102.26
CA ALA A 285 145.59 -30.48 -100.81
C ALA A 285 144.53 -29.52 -100.23
N ARG A 286 144.57 -28.24 -100.61
CA ARG A 286 143.57 -27.23 -100.18
C ARG A 286 142.15 -27.55 -100.67
N LEU A 287 142.01 -28.14 -101.86
CA LEU A 287 140.70 -28.57 -102.36
C LEU A 287 140.12 -29.72 -101.51
N ASN A 288 140.95 -30.67 -101.08
CA ASN A 288 140.52 -31.74 -100.18
C ASN A 288 140.18 -31.20 -98.79
N GLU A 289 141.03 -30.35 -98.21
CA GLU A 289 140.78 -29.71 -96.91
C GLU A 289 139.46 -28.92 -96.91
N ALA A 290 139.18 -28.17 -97.98
CA ALA A 290 137.90 -27.46 -98.14
C ALA A 290 136.69 -28.41 -98.29
N ASN A 291 136.87 -29.58 -98.92
CA ASN A 291 135.83 -30.61 -99.00
C ASN A 291 135.58 -31.29 -97.63
N ASP A 292 136.63 -31.55 -96.85
CA ASP A 292 136.51 -32.14 -95.51
C ASP A 292 135.87 -31.14 -94.52
N GLN A 293 136.26 -29.86 -94.57
CA GLN A 293 135.60 -28.78 -93.83
C GLN A 293 134.11 -28.66 -94.21
N LYS A 294 133.78 -28.75 -95.51
CA LYS A 294 132.40 -28.77 -96.01
C LYS A 294 131.62 -30.01 -95.53
N ALA A 295 132.24 -31.19 -95.52
CA ALA A 295 131.61 -32.42 -95.03
C ALA A 295 131.33 -32.36 -93.52
N SER A 296 132.29 -31.86 -92.73
CA SER A 296 132.15 -31.61 -91.29
C SER A 296 131.04 -30.60 -90.99
N ALA A 297 131.00 -29.48 -91.72
CA ALA A 297 129.93 -28.49 -91.62
C ALA A 297 128.56 -29.07 -91.99
N GLN A 298 128.48 -29.92 -93.02
CA GLN A 298 127.24 -30.61 -93.40
C GLN A 298 126.79 -31.65 -92.35
N ALA A 299 127.71 -32.34 -91.68
CA ALA A 299 127.39 -33.26 -90.58
C ALA A 299 126.84 -32.49 -89.35
N SER A 300 127.53 -31.43 -88.94
CA SER A 300 127.10 -30.53 -87.86
C SER A 300 125.74 -29.88 -88.16
N ASN A 301 125.51 -29.42 -89.39
CA ASN A 301 124.22 -28.84 -89.78
C ASN A 301 123.08 -29.87 -89.73
N LYS A 302 123.31 -31.13 -90.13
CA LYS A 302 122.33 -32.23 -89.97
C LYS A 302 122.03 -32.55 -88.50
N GLU A 303 123.04 -32.52 -87.63
CA GLU A 303 122.85 -32.73 -86.19
C GLU A 303 122.03 -31.58 -85.57
N LEU A 304 122.29 -30.34 -85.98
CA LEU A 304 121.50 -29.17 -85.58
C LEU A 304 120.06 -29.22 -86.12
N GLU A 305 119.86 -29.65 -87.37
CA GLU A 305 118.52 -29.89 -87.95
C GLU A 305 117.74 -30.95 -87.15
N GLN A 306 118.38 -32.05 -86.75
CA GLN A 306 117.77 -33.09 -85.92
C GLN A 306 117.42 -32.58 -84.52
N LYS A 307 118.32 -31.85 -83.84
CA LYS A 307 118.04 -31.22 -82.54
C LYS A 307 116.90 -30.20 -82.65
N LEU A 308 116.90 -29.38 -83.69
CA LEU A 308 115.86 -28.37 -83.94
C LEU A 308 114.50 -29.02 -84.24
N LEU A 309 114.47 -30.17 -84.92
CA LEU A 309 113.27 -30.98 -85.09
C LEU A 309 112.77 -31.58 -83.76
N HIS A 310 113.68 -32.12 -82.94
CA HIS A 310 113.32 -32.67 -81.62
C HIS A 310 112.73 -31.60 -80.69
N MET A 311 113.41 -30.45 -80.56
CA MET A 311 112.92 -29.29 -79.79
C MET A 311 111.56 -28.79 -80.32
N LYS A 312 111.30 -28.84 -81.64
CA LYS A 312 109.98 -28.54 -82.21
C LYS A 312 108.91 -29.55 -81.78
N THR A 313 109.23 -30.85 -81.77
CA THR A 313 108.27 -31.89 -81.33
C THR A 313 107.98 -31.80 -79.83
N GLU A 314 108.99 -31.55 -79.00
CA GLU A 314 108.82 -31.36 -77.55
C GLU A 314 108.03 -30.08 -77.24
N ASN A 315 108.38 -28.95 -77.86
CA ASN A 315 107.63 -27.71 -77.70
C ASN A 315 106.17 -27.85 -78.18
N SER A 316 105.92 -28.64 -79.22
CA SER A 316 104.56 -28.97 -79.68
C SER A 316 103.78 -29.80 -78.65
N SER A 317 104.40 -30.82 -78.02
CA SER A 317 103.74 -31.64 -76.99
C SER A 317 103.50 -30.85 -75.70
N LEU A 318 104.45 -30.01 -75.27
CA LEU A 318 104.29 -29.11 -74.13
C LEU A 318 103.16 -28.08 -74.38
N ASN A 319 103.06 -27.50 -75.58
CA ASN A 319 101.95 -26.63 -75.94
C ASN A 319 100.59 -27.37 -75.95
N ALA A 320 100.56 -28.64 -76.34
CA ALA A 320 99.34 -29.46 -76.24
C ALA A 320 98.96 -29.73 -74.78
N GLN A 321 99.94 -30.04 -73.91
CA GLN A 321 99.73 -30.23 -72.47
C GLN A 321 99.26 -28.95 -71.77
N ILE A 322 99.86 -27.79 -72.09
CA ILE A 322 99.44 -26.48 -71.58
C ILE A 322 97.98 -26.19 -71.97
N LYS A 323 97.58 -26.46 -73.22
CA LYS A 323 96.18 -26.32 -73.65
C LYS A 323 95.23 -27.27 -72.93
N ALA A 324 95.62 -28.52 -72.70
CA ALA A 324 94.82 -29.48 -71.94
C ALA A 324 94.65 -29.07 -70.46
N LEU A 325 95.70 -28.53 -69.84
CA LEU A 325 95.63 -27.99 -68.47
C LEU A 325 94.78 -26.71 -68.41
N HIS A 326 94.86 -25.84 -69.43
CA HIS A 326 94.06 -24.62 -69.48
C HIS A 326 92.57 -24.94 -69.61
N THR A 327 92.16 -25.84 -70.51
CA THR A 327 90.75 -26.24 -70.65
C THR A 327 90.22 -27.02 -69.44
N LEU A 328 91.10 -27.68 -68.68
CA LEU A 328 90.76 -28.25 -67.38
C LEU A 328 90.53 -27.16 -66.31
N SER A 329 91.36 -26.11 -66.28
CA SER A 329 91.19 -24.94 -65.40
C SER A 329 89.88 -24.21 -65.71
N GLU A 330 89.63 -23.86 -66.98
CA GLU A 330 88.39 -23.22 -67.45
C GLU A 330 87.15 -24.03 -67.03
N ARG A 331 87.21 -25.37 -67.15
CA ARG A 331 86.13 -26.25 -66.72
C ARG A 331 85.97 -26.28 -65.19
N GLN A 332 87.05 -26.28 -64.42
CA GLN A 332 87.00 -26.24 -62.96
C GLN A 332 86.47 -24.89 -62.46
N GLU A 333 86.90 -23.78 -63.06
CA GLU A 333 86.40 -22.43 -62.79
C GLU A 333 84.91 -22.30 -63.13
N ALA A 334 84.46 -22.87 -64.26
CA ALA A 334 83.04 -22.91 -64.61
C ALA A 334 82.21 -23.74 -63.60
N MET A 335 82.70 -24.91 -63.17
CA MET A 335 82.02 -25.72 -62.15
C MET A 335 81.99 -25.03 -60.77
N LEU A 336 83.05 -24.33 -60.37
CA LEU A 336 83.08 -23.52 -59.15
C LEU A 336 82.11 -22.34 -59.24
N SER A 337 82.09 -21.63 -60.37
CA SER A 337 81.14 -20.53 -60.63
C SER A 337 79.69 -21.01 -60.53
N GLN A 338 79.37 -22.17 -61.12
CA GLN A 338 78.06 -22.80 -60.95
C GLN A 338 77.75 -23.12 -59.49
N GLN A 339 78.67 -23.77 -58.76
CA GLN A 339 78.46 -24.07 -57.33
C GLN A 339 78.27 -22.82 -56.47
N TYR A 340 78.96 -21.71 -56.77
CA TYR A 340 78.73 -20.43 -56.10
C TYR A 340 77.33 -19.85 -56.39
N ASN A 341 76.82 -20.00 -57.61
CA ASN A 341 75.46 -19.62 -57.98
C ASN A 341 74.42 -20.51 -57.27
N ASP A 342 74.58 -21.84 -57.31
CA ASP A 342 73.70 -22.80 -56.63
C ASP A 342 73.63 -22.49 -55.11
N ILE A 343 74.77 -22.19 -54.48
CA ILE A 343 74.85 -21.78 -53.07
C ILE A 343 74.16 -20.43 -52.82
N ALA A 344 74.22 -19.48 -53.76
CA ALA A 344 73.54 -18.20 -53.65
C ALA A 344 72.01 -18.34 -53.81
N GLU A 345 71.55 -19.19 -54.72
CA GLU A 345 70.12 -19.49 -54.90
C GLU A 345 69.55 -20.26 -53.71
N LEU A 346 70.25 -21.27 -53.19
CA LEU A 346 69.85 -21.98 -51.97
C LEU A 346 69.77 -21.05 -50.74
N LYS A 347 70.67 -20.06 -50.62
CA LYS A 347 70.58 -19.02 -49.59
C LYS A 347 69.34 -18.15 -49.77
N ARG A 348 69.07 -17.65 -50.99
CA ARG A 348 67.85 -16.88 -51.28
C ARG A 348 66.58 -17.69 -50.99
N ALA A 349 66.50 -18.94 -51.44
CA ALA A 349 65.35 -19.81 -51.22
C ALA A 349 65.10 -20.11 -49.73
N ARG A 350 66.17 -20.31 -48.93
CA ARG A 350 66.10 -20.39 -47.47
C ARG A 350 65.55 -19.11 -46.86
N ASP A 351 66.05 -17.96 -47.29
CA ASP A 351 65.69 -16.66 -46.72
C ASP A 351 64.25 -16.26 -47.10
N ASP A 352 63.83 -16.53 -48.34
CA ASP A 352 62.43 -16.40 -48.78
C ASP A 352 61.49 -17.33 -48.01
N PHE A 353 61.89 -18.59 -47.77
CA PHE A 353 61.11 -19.51 -46.95
C PHE A 353 60.99 -19.02 -45.50
N PHE A 354 62.08 -18.53 -44.91
CA PHE A 354 62.07 -17.97 -43.55
C PHE A 354 61.20 -16.70 -43.46
N ASN A 355 61.32 -15.79 -44.43
CA ASN A 355 60.49 -14.58 -44.53
C ASN A 355 59.00 -14.93 -44.65
N ARG A 356 58.63 -15.88 -45.52
CA ARG A 356 57.26 -16.39 -45.64
C ARG A 356 56.78 -17.02 -44.33
N PHE A 357 57.60 -17.86 -43.69
CA PHE A 357 57.24 -18.49 -42.41
C PHE A 357 57.00 -17.45 -41.31
N VAL A 358 57.87 -16.44 -41.17
CA VAL A 358 57.69 -15.33 -40.23
C VAL A 358 56.42 -14.56 -40.57
N GLN A 359 56.23 -14.12 -41.81
CA GLN A 359 55.05 -13.37 -42.23
C GLN A 359 53.73 -14.14 -41.99
N THR A 360 53.69 -15.44 -42.29
CA THR A 360 52.51 -16.29 -42.03
C THR A 360 52.34 -16.64 -40.54
N SER A 361 53.40 -16.56 -39.73
CA SER A 361 53.30 -16.64 -38.27
C SER A 361 52.77 -15.34 -37.67
N GLU A 362 53.21 -14.20 -38.19
CA GLU A 362 52.79 -12.88 -37.74
C GLU A 362 51.37 -12.51 -38.17
N SER A 363 50.94 -12.87 -39.38
CA SER A 363 49.53 -12.68 -39.79
C SER A 363 48.60 -13.49 -38.89
N ARG A 364 48.85 -14.80 -38.71
CA ARG A 364 48.06 -15.65 -37.80
C ARG A 364 48.07 -15.15 -36.35
N ARG A 365 49.22 -14.67 -35.84
CA ARG A 365 49.33 -14.02 -34.53
C ARG A 365 48.48 -12.75 -34.42
N SER A 366 48.44 -11.94 -35.47
CA SER A 366 47.64 -10.72 -35.56
C SER A 366 46.14 -11.02 -35.69
N GLU A 367 45.77 -11.98 -36.55
CA GLU A 367 44.40 -12.46 -36.77
C GLU A 367 43.80 -13.06 -35.50
N LEU A 368 44.51 -14.00 -34.84
CA LEU A 368 44.09 -14.56 -33.55
C LEU A 368 44.01 -13.49 -32.46
N GLY A 369 44.98 -12.57 -32.41
CA GLY A 369 44.96 -11.44 -31.47
C GLY A 369 43.82 -10.46 -31.71
N SER A 370 43.43 -10.24 -32.97
CA SER A 370 42.30 -9.40 -33.38
C SER A 370 40.96 -10.07 -33.05
N LEU A 371 40.82 -11.35 -33.41
CA LEU A 371 39.62 -12.14 -33.15
C LEU A 371 39.37 -12.29 -31.65
N LEU A 372 40.41 -12.59 -30.85
CA LEU A 372 40.34 -12.64 -29.39
C LEU A 372 39.93 -11.29 -28.79
N LYS A 373 40.52 -10.17 -29.25
CA LYS A 373 40.08 -8.82 -28.83
C LYS A 373 38.62 -8.55 -29.18
N SER A 374 38.18 -8.96 -30.37
CA SER A 374 36.78 -8.78 -30.80
C SER A 374 35.80 -9.59 -29.95
N GLU A 375 36.17 -10.80 -29.55
CA GLU A 375 35.29 -11.66 -28.75
C GLU A 375 35.26 -11.21 -27.28
N VAL A 376 36.41 -10.79 -26.72
CA VAL A 376 36.48 -10.14 -25.41
C VAL A 376 35.62 -8.87 -25.39
N ALA A 377 35.66 -8.05 -26.44
CA ALA A 377 34.82 -6.86 -26.56
C ALA A 377 33.32 -7.21 -26.60
N LYS A 378 32.90 -8.20 -27.40
CA LYS A 378 31.50 -8.69 -27.42
C LYS A 378 31.04 -9.24 -26.06
N ILE A 379 31.90 -9.95 -25.35
CA ILE A 379 31.61 -10.49 -24.01
C ILE A 379 31.47 -9.35 -22.99
N GLN A 380 32.32 -8.34 -23.06
CA GLN A 380 32.22 -7.14 -22.22
C GLN A 380 30.95 -6.33 -22.53
N GLU A 381 30.61 -6.15 -23.80
CA GLU A 381 29.39 -5.46 -24.25
C GLU A 381 28.13 -6.21 -23.82
N ARG A 382 28.06 -7.54 -24.03
CA ARG A 382 26.95 -8.37 -23.53
C ARG A 382 26.82 -8.29 -22.01
N SER A 383 27.91 -8.53 -21.28
CA SER A 383 27.91 -8.46 -19.81
C SER A 383 27.46 -7.08 -19.30
N ARG A 384 27.84 -6.00 -19.99
CA ARG A 384 27.37 -4.65 -19.68
C ARG A 384 25.87 -4.50 -19.95
N ASN A 385 25.38 -4.94 -21.10
CA ASN A 385 23.97 -4.88 -21.47
C ASN A 385 23.09 -5.73 -20.53
N ASP A 386 23.59 -6.91 -20.11
CA ASP A 386 22.94 -7.78 -19.14
C ASP A 386 22.86 -7.11 -17.76
N VAL A 387 23.93 -6.43 -17.31
CA VAL A 387 23.94 -5.65 -16.06
C VAL A 387 22.99 -4.44 -16.13
N GLU A 388 22.99 -3.69 -17.24
CA GLU A 388 22.07 -2.57 -17.43
C GLU A 388 20.60 -3.03 -17.53
N PHE A 389 20.35 -4.20 -18.14
CA PHE A 389 19.03 -4.85 -18.18
C PHE A 389 18.57 -5.32 -16.79
N ILE A 390 19.41 -6.06 -16.05
CA ILE A 390 19.11 -6.51 -14.68
C ILE A 390 18.84 -5.31 -13.78
N ARG A 391 19.65 -4.25 -13.87
CA ARG A 391 19.41 -3.00 -13.14
C ARG A 391 18.04 -2.42 -13.52
N GLY A 392 17.73 -2.27 -14.80
CA GLY A 392 16.47 -1.69 -15.27
C GLY A 392 15.23 -2.52 -14.92
N VAL A 393 15.35 -3.86 -14.81
CA VAL A 393 14.29 -4.75 -14.33
C VAL A 393 14.09 -4.60 -12.82
N SER A 394 15.17 -4.63 -12.03
CA SER A 394 15.13 -4.44 -10.57
C SER A 394 14.61 -3.04 -10.19
N GLU A 395 14.99 -2.01 -10.94
CA GLU A 395 14.55 -0.63 -10.73
C GLU A 395 13.05 -0.49 -10.98
N LYS A 396 12.52 -1.08 -12.06
CA LYS A 396 11.07 -1.14 -12.35
C LYS A 396 10.29 -2.04 -11.39
N MET A 397 10.90 -3.10 -10.86
CA MET A 397 10.27 -3.95 -9.84
C MET A 397 10.09 -3.18 -8.53
N ARG A 398 11.17 -2.56 -8.03
CA ARG A 398 11.15 -1.66 -6.87
C ARG A 398 10.16 -0.50 -7.04
N GLU A 399 10.05 0.08 -8.24
CA GLU A 399 9.07 1.15 -8.51
C GLU A 399 7.62 0.68 -8.42
N ARG A 400 7.31 -0.53 -8.90
CA ARG A 400 5.99 -1.14 -8.74
C ARG A 400 5.67 -1.45 -7.28
N GLU A 401 6.62 -2.05 -6.56
CA GLU A 401 6.47 -2.35 -5.13
C GLU A 401 6.25 -1.07 -4.31
N LEU A 402 7.08 -0.04 -4.52
CA LEU A 402 6.89 1.27 -3.88
C LEU A 402 5.55 1.88 -4.24
N LYS A 403 5.13 1.84 -5.50
CA LYS A 403 3.83 2.37 -5.94
C LYS A 403 2.67 1.67 -5.22
N VAL A 404 2.65 0.33 -5.21
CA VAL A 404 1.62 -0.46 -4.52
C VAL A 404 1.61 -0.21 -3.01
N LEU A 405 2.79 -0.04 -2.39
CA LEU A 405 2.91 0.31 -0.98
C LEU A 405 2.39 1.73 -0.69
N THR A 406 2.65 2.71 -1.56
CA THR A 406 2.09 4.07 -1.41
C THR A 406 0.58 4.11 -1.64
N GLU A 407 0.05 3.43 -2.65
CA GLU A 407 -1.40 3.36 -2.90
C GLU A 407 -2.13 2.65 -1.75
N SER A 408 -1.54 1.58 -1.19
CA SER A 408 -2.02 0.92 0.03
C SER A 408 -1.97 1.84 1.26
N GLN A 409 -0.87 2.58 1.45
CA GLN A 409 -0.73 3.53 2.56
C GLN A 409 -1.74 4.68 2.45
N GLU A 410 -1.98 5.22 1.27
CA GLU A 410 -2.96 6.28 1.02
C GLU A 410 -4.39 5.78 1.25
N SER A 411 -4.72 4.57 0.78
CA SER A 411 -6.00 3.90 1.01
C SER A 411 -6.27 3.69 2.51
N LEU A 412 -5.32 3.11 3.25
CA LEU A 412 -5.40 2.93 4.70
C LEU A 412 -5.48 4.27 5.44
N GLN A 413 -4.82 5.33 4.94
CA GLN A 413 -4.92 6.66 5.53
C GLN A 413 -6.28 7.31 5.25
N ALA A 414 -6.92 7.04 4.11
CA ALA A 414 -8.28 7.47 3.80
C ALA A 414 -9.31 6.74 4.68
N GLU A 415 -9.21 5.42 4.81
CA GLU A 415 -10.02 4.62 5.72
C GLU A 415 -9.87 5.10 7.17
N ASN A 416 -8.63 5.34 7.64
CA ASN A 416 -8.39 5.83 9.00
C ASN A 416 -8.94 7.25 9.23
N LYS A 417 -9.01 8.11 8.21
CA LYS A 417 -9.72 9.40 8.29
C LYS A 417 -11.23 9.18 8.41
N GLN A 418 -11.81 8.28 7.62
CA GLN A 418 -13.24 7.97 7.66
C GLN A 418 -13.67 7.39 9.01
N LEU A 419 -12.95 6.36 9.50
CA LEU A 419 -13.20 5.76 10.82
C LEU A 419 -13.11 6.78 11.98
N ARG A 420 -12.24 7.79 11.88
CA ARG A 420 -12.17 8.90 12.86
C ARG A 420 -13.35 9.86 12.76
N LEU A 421 -13.94 10.06 11.57
CA LEU A 421 -15.15 10.86 11.41
C LEU A 421 -16.37 10.11 11.95
N ASP A 422 -16.48 8.82 11.67
CA ASP A 422 -17.62 8.01 12.13
C ASP A 422 -17.55 7.70 13.64
N LEU A 423 -16.36 7.55 14.20
CA LEU A 423 -16.15 7.53 15.66
C LEU A 423 -16.66 8.83 16.31
N ARG A 424 -16.32 10.01 15.75
CA ARG A 424 -16.80 11.29 16.29
C ARG A 424 -18.31 11.43 16.23
N LYS A 425 -18.95 11.01 15.13
CA LYS A 425 -20.42 10.98 15.03
C LYS A 425 -21.02 10.09 16.13
N ALA A 426 -20.47 8.89 16.32
CA ALA A 426 -20.92 7.97 17.37
C ALA A 426 -20.70 8.54 18.79
N GLU A 427 -19.60 9.28 19.03
CA GLU A 427 -19.35 10.00 20.28
C GLU A 427 -20.34 11.15 20.50
N GLU A 428 -20.65 11.93 19.47
CA GLU A 428 -21.66 12.99 19.47
C GLU A 428 -23.07 12.44 19.70
N ASP A 429 -23.47 11.36 19.02
CA ASP A 429 -24.78 10.73 19.17
C ASP A 429 -24.93 10.06 20.54
N ARG A 430 -23.85 9.43 21.06
CA ARG A 430 -23.80 8.95 22.45
C ARG A 430 -23.95 10.10 23.45
N ALA A 431 -23.38 11.29 23.17
CA ALA A 431 -23.53 12.45 24.03
C ALA A 431 -24.96 13.05 23.99
N LYS A 432 -25.60 13.09 22.82
CA LYS A 432 -27.02 13.47 22.66
C LYS A 432 -27.93 12.54 23.47
N LEU A 433 -27.80 11.23 23.25
CA LEU A 433 -28.59 10.21 23.95
C LEU A 433 -28.35 10.23 25.48
N GLN A 434 -27.12 10.51 25.92
CA GLN A 434 -26.80 10.69 27.34
C GLN A 434 -27.49 11.94 27.94
N ALA A 435 -27.60 13.04 27.19
CA ALA A 435 -28.32 14.23 27.62
C ALA A 435 -29.85 14.00 27.64
N GLU A 436 -30.40 13.33 26.64
CA GLU A 436 -31.81 12.94 26.58
C GLU A 436 -32.20 11.98 27.72
N TYR A 437 -31.33 11.03 28.07
CA TYR A 437 -31.52 10.17 29.24
C TYR A 437 -31.53 10.99 30.54
N GLN A 438 -30.64 11.98 30.69
CA GLN A 438 -30.59 12.83 31.88
C GLN A 438 -31.82 13.74 32.01
N THR A 439 -32.32 14.32 30.92
CA THR A 439 -33.55 15.14 30.97
C THR A 439 -34.79 14.29 31.25
N LEU A 440 -34.87 13.08 30.68
CA LEU A 440 -35.94 12.13 30.98
C LEU A 440 -35.90 11.63 32.44
N GLN A 441 -34.72 11.35 32.98
CA GLN A 441 -34.56 11.00 34.39
C GLN A 441 -35.07 12.12 35.31
N LEU A 442 -34.64 13.36 35.06
CA LEU A 442 -35.09 14.53 35.84
C LEU A 442 -36.61 14.78 35.71
N ALA A 443 -37.19 14.51 34.54
CA ALA A 443 -38.64 14.58 34.34
C ALA A 443 -39.38 13.52 35.18
N HIS A 444 -38.90 12.26 35.21
CA HIS A 444 -39.49 11.22 36.06
C HIS A 444 -39.28 11.48 37.56
N GLU A 445 -38.16 12.05 37.98
CA GLU A 445 -37.95 12.47 39.37
C GLU A 445 -38.92 13.61 39.76
N ALA A 446 -39.22 14.54 38.84
CA ALA A 446 -40.26 15.56 39.02
C ALA A 446 -41.68 14.97 39.07
N GLU A 447 -42.00 13.98 38.25
CA GLU A 447 -43.30 13.28 38.31
C GLU A 447 -43.47 12.47 39.59
N LEU A 448 -42.44 11.75 40.03
CA LEU A 448 -42.46 10.98 41.28
C LEU A 448 -42.62 11.88 42.51
N THR A 449 -41.94 13.02 42.55
CA THR A 449 -42.11 14.00 43.63
C THR A 449 -43.50 14.66 43.59
N ARG A 450 -44.05 14.96 42.41
CA ARG A 450 -45.45 15.41 42.26
C ARG A 450 -46.43 14.37 42.79
N ILE A 451 -46.36 13.12 42.31
CA ILE A 451 -47.25 12.03 42.72
C ILE A 451 -47.13 11.75 44.22
N SER A 452 -45.93 11.83 44.80
CA SER A 452 -45.72 11.70 46.25
C SER A 452 -46.39 12.84 47.05
N SER A 453 -46.38 14.06 46.51
CA SER A 453 -47.09 15.20 47.12
C SER A 453 -48.61 15.08 46.98
N ASP A 454 -49.12 14.66 45.82
CA ASP A 454 -50.54 14.41 45.57
C ASP A 454 -51.06 13.29 46.51
N LEU A 455 -50.31 12.18 46.63
CA LEU A 455 -50.60 11.08 47.55
C LEU A 455 -50.68 11.57 49.00
N ARG A 456 -49.73 12.40 49.44
CA ARG A 456 -49.71 12.96 50.80
C ARG A 456 -50.91 13.88 51.07
N ILE A 457 -51.30 14.69 50.09
CA ILE A 457 -52.52 15.52 50.18
C ILE A 457 -53.77 14.64 50.30
N LYS A 458 -53.87 13.57 49.49
CA LYS A 458 -55.01 12.63 49.56
C LYS A 458 -55.04 11.81 50.85
N SER A 459 -53.89 11.50 51.46
CA SER A 459 -53.84 10.95 52.82
C SER A 459 -54.45 11.90 53.85
N TYR A 460 -54.07 13.20 53.84
CA TYR A 460 -54.63 14.19 54.76
C TYR A 460 -56.12 14.48 54.50
N GLU A 461 -56.58 14.47 53.24
CA GLU A 461 -58.01 14.55 52.93
C GLU A 461 -58.78 13.35 53.49
N LEU A 462 -58.24 12.14 53.36
CA LEU A 462 -58.85 10.90 53.85
C LEU A 462 -58.86 10.83 55.39
N GLU A 463 -57.81 11.31 56.06
CA GLU A 463 -57.78 11.48 57.52
C GLU A 463 -58.83 12.49 58.00
N ARG A 464 -58.97 13.65 57.33
CA ARG A 464 -60.02 14.63 57.62
C ARG A 464 -61.43 14.05 57.42
N ILE A 465 -61.65 13.29 56.35
CA ILE A 465 -62.94 12.64 56.07
C ILE A 465 -63.26 11.58 57.13
N LYS A 466 -62.28 10.82 57.62
CA LYS A 466 -62.46 9.89 58.75
C LYS A 466 -62.89 10.61 60.02
N LEU A 467 -62.18 11.66 60.43
CA LEU A 467 -62.54 12.43 61.63
C LEU A 467 -63.98 12.98 61.55
N VAL A 468 -64.36 13.59 60.43
CA VAL A 468 -65.74 14.07 60.21
C VAL A 468 -66.76 12.93 60.16
N HIS A 469 -66.38 11.75 59.65
CA HIS A 469 -67.26 10.57 59.69
C HIS A 469 -67.47 10.05 61.11
N ASP A 470 -66.41 9.98 61.92
CA ASP A 470 -66.48 9.54 63.32
C ASP A 470 -67.27 10.53 64.19
N GLU A 471 -67.10 11.84 63.96
CA GLU A 471 -67.93 12.91 64.55
C GLU A 471 -69.42 12.78 64.17
N LEU A 472 -69.72 12.61 62.87
CA LEU A 472 -71.10 12.42 62.39
C LEU A 472 -71.71 11.10 62.88
N LYS A 473 -70.90 10.06 63.08
CA LYS A 473 -71.34 8.77 63.63
C LYS A 473 -71.70 8.91 65.10
N ALA A 474 -70.88 9.59 65.91
CA ALA A 474 -71.19 9.89 67.31
C ALA A 474 -72.48 10.71 67.43
N ALA A 475 -72.63 11.79 66.64
CA ALA A 475 -73.85 12.59 66.61
C ALA A 475 -75.09 11.79 66.11
N HIS A 476 -74.89 10.77 65.27
CA HIS A 476 -75.98 9.86 64.88
C HIS A 476 -76.36 8.87 65.99
N GLU A 477 -75.39 8.43 66.78
CA GLU A 477 -75.62 7.60 67.97
C GLU A 477 -76.36 8.41 69.05
N ASP A 478 -75.91 9.64 69.37
CA ASP A 478 -76.60 10.57 70.28
C ASP A 478 -78.07 10.82 69.86
N THR A 479 -78.31 11.14 68.58
CA THR A 479 -79.67 11.38 68.06
C THR A 479 -80.52 10.10 67.94
N THR A 480 -79.90 8.92 67.99
CA THR A 480 -80.59 7.63 68.06
C THR A 480 -81.04 7.32 69.49
N ASP A 481 -80.18 7.57 70.48
CA ASP A 481 -80.52 7.42 71.89
C ASP A 481 -81.60 8.43 72.32
N ASP A 482 -81.52 9.69 71.87
CA ASP A 482 -82.58 10.71 72.09
C ASP A 482 -83.93 10.27 71.50
N ARG A 483 -83.93 9.69 70.29
CA ARG A 483 -85.12 9.14 69.64
C ARG A 483 -85.74 8.02 70.46
N ASP A 484 -84.93 7.10 70.97
CA ASP A 484 -85.42 5.93 71.70
C ASP A 484 -85.86 6.27 73.13
N ALA A 485 -85.21 7.24 73.77
CA ALA A 485 -85.68 7.86 75.01
C ALA A 485 -87.04 8.58 74.82
N LEU A 486 -87.22 9.32 73.72
CA LEU A 486 -88.50 9.95 73.37
C LEU A 486 -89.59 8.91 73.05
N SER A 487 -89.23 7.80 72.39
CA SER A 487 -90.15 6.68 72.11
C SER A 487 -90.62 6.00 73.40
N ALA A 488 -89.70 5.66 74.31
CA ALA A 488 -90.02 5.10 75.61
C ALA A 488 -90.91 6.04 76.44
N LYS A 489 -90.62 7.35 76.42
CA LYS A 489 -91.47 8.38 77.07
C LYS A 489 -92.87 8.45 76.44
N PHE A 490 -92.99 8.33 75.12
CA PHE A 490 -94.27 8.29 74.42
C PHE A 490 -95.09 7.06 74.80
N ASP A 491 -94.48 5.87 74.87
CA ASP A 491 -95.19 4.65 75.27
C ASP A 491 -95.61 4.68 76.75
N ILE A 492 -94.83 5.28 77.66
CA ILE A 492 -95.26 5.52 79.06
C ILE A 492 -96.47 6.47 79.11
N LEU A 493 -96.44 7.60 78.37
CA LEU A 493 -97.56 8.53 78.32
C LEU A 493 -98.82 7.89 77.71
N LYS A 494 -98.65 7.05 76.69
CA LYS A 494 -99.72 6.26 76.06
C LYS A 494 -100.32 5.22 77.01
N GLN A 495 -99.52 4.56 77.84
CA GLN A 495 -100.00 3.68 78.91
C GLN A 495 -100.80 4.45 79.96
N GLU A 496 -100.33 5.63 80.40
CA GLU A 496 -101.04 6.45 81.38
C GLU A 496 -102.35 7.03 80.81
N VAL A 497 -102.37 7.43 79.53
CA VAL A 497 -103.63 7.81 78.85
C VAL A 497 -104.60 6.64 78.80
N MET A 498 -104.16 5.42 78.46
CA MET A 498 -105.02 4.23 78.48
C MET A 498 -105.51 3.90 79.90
N ARG A 499 -104.69 4.10 80.93
CA ARG A 499 -105.07 3.94 82.35
C ARG A 499 -106.13 4.97 82.76
N LEU A 500 -105.93 6.24 82.41
CA LEU A 500 -106.87 7.33 82.68
C LEU A 500 -108.19 7.15 81.91
N GLU A 501 -108.15 6.73 80.65
CA GLU A 501 -109.34 6.37 79.89
C GLU A 501 -110.13 5.23 80.55
N HIS A 502 -109.44 4.22 81.10
CA HIS A 502 -110.09 3.13 81.80
C HIS A 502 -110.66 3.57 83.15
N GLU A 503 -109.95 4.43 83.89
CA GLU A 503 -110.47 5.03 85.13
C GLU A 503 -111.69 5.91 84.86
N VAL A 504 -111.67 6.73 83.81
CA VAL A 504 -112.84 7.51 83.36
C VAL A 504 -114.01 6.60 83.02
N LYS A 505 -113.80 5.54 82.20
CA LYS A 505 -114.87 4.56 81.89
C LYS A 505 -115.42 3.86 83.14
N LEU A 506 -114.59 3.62 84.17
CA LEU A 506 -115.03 3.11 85.46
C LEU A 506 -115.84 4.13 86.27
N ARG A 507 -115.45 5.42 86.25
CA ARG A 507 -116.25 6.50 86.86
C ARG A 507 -117.57 6.71 86.12
N ASP A 508 -117.56 6.69 84.79
CA ASP A 508 -118.76 6.80 83.96
C ASP A 508 -119.72 5.64 84.23
N ALA A 509 -119.22 4.41 84.38
CA ALA A 509 -120.04 3.26 84.76
C ALA A 509 -120.57 3.35 86.21
N GLN A 510 -119.82 3.93 87.15
CA GLN A 510 -120.30 4.22 88.51
C GLN A 510 -121.37 5.32 88.50
N ILE A 511 -121.15 6.39 87.73
CA ILE A 511 -122.11 7.49 87.51
C ILE A 511 -123.37 6.95 86.86
N GLN A 512 -123.27 6.10 85.84
CA GLN A 512 -124.42 5.42 85.23
C GLN A 512 -125.14 4.52 86.25
N THR A 513 -124.42 3.72 87.05
CA THR A 513 -125.04 2.88 88.09
C THR A 513 -125.75 3.70 89.17
N LEU A 514 -125.27 4.92 89.47
CA LEU A 514 -125.93 5.86 90.37
C LEU A 514 -127.12 6.55 89.67
N SER A 515 -126.98 6.91 88.40
CA SER A 515 -128.03 7.47 87.55
C SER A 515 -129.18 6.48 87.34
N ASP A 516 -128.89 5.20 87.15
CA ASP A 516 -129.88 4.12 87.03
C ASP A 516 -130.63 3.91 88.35
N LYS A 517 -129.95 4.10 89.50
CA LYS A 517 -130.59 4.08 90.82
C LYS A 517 -131.45 5.31 91.05
N VAL A 518 -130.99 6.50 90.66
CA VAL A 518 -131.80 7.73 90.66
C VAL A 518 -133.01 7.52 89.77
N MET A 519 -132.85 7.13 88.51
CA MET A 519 -133.94 6.77 87.59
C MET A 519 -134.84 5.63 88.08
N MET A 520 -134.39 4.77 89.01
CA MET A 520 -135.24 3.76 89.66
C MET A 520 -136.06 4.38 90.80
N TYR A 521 -135.50 5.33 91.54
CA TYR A 521 -136.25 6.15 92.50
C TYR A 521 -137.22 7.09 91.77
N ASP A 522 -136.76 7.81 90.73
CA ASP A 522 -137.61 8.63 89.85
C ASP A 522 -138.74 7.78 89.24
N LYS A 523 -138.51 6.50 88.93
CA LYS A 523 -139.56 5.57 88.47
C LYS A 523 -140.52 5.13 89.56
N LEU A 524 -140.05 4.92 90.78
CA LEU A 524 -140.93 4.64 91.93
C LEU A 524 -141.75 5.88 92.30
N GLU A 525 -141.16 7.07 92.20
CA GLU A 525 -141.84 8.36 92.31
C GLU A 525 -142.86 8.52 91.18
N ASN A 526 -142.48 8.28 89.92
CA ASN A 526 -143.41 8.26 88.78
C ASN A 526 -144.47 7.13 88.87
N GLU A 527 -144.24 6.00 89.53
CA GLU A 527 -145.25 4.94 89.73
C GLU A 527 -146.24 5.32 90.85
N LEU A 528 -145.79 6.09 91.85
CA LEU A 528 -146.66 6.74 92.83
C LEU A 528 -147.44 7.90 92.20
N ASP A 529 -146.80 8.71 91.36
CA ASP A 529 -147.41 9.84 90.67
C ASP A 529 -148.34 9.40 89.54
N ASN A 530 -148.05 8.31 88.80
CA ASN A 530 -149.02 7.72 87.86
C ASN A 530 -150.23 7.07 88.56
N ALA A 531 -150.14 6.79 89.87
CA ALA A 531 -151.31 6.44 90.69
C ALA A 531 -152.11 7.67 91.18
N ILE A 532 -151.61 8.89 90.93
CA ILE A 532 -152.20 10.18 91.32
C ILE A 532 -152.66 10.98 90.08
N GLU A 533 -151.90 10.98 88.99
CA GLU A 533 -152.14 11.66 87.71
C GLU A 533 -153.22 10.97 86.84
N SER A 534 -154.35 10.63 87.45
CA SER A 534 -155.62 10.44 86.74
C SER A 534 -156.25 11.78 86.30
N LEU A 535 -155.44 12.83 86.12
CA LEU A 535 -155.82 14.23 85.88
C LEU A 535 -154.77 15.02 85.05
N ASP A 536 -155.05 15.16 83.74
CA ASP A 536 -154.71 16.27 82.81
C ASP A 536 -153.32 16.98 82.72
N MET A 537 -152.68 16.77 81.55
CA MET A 537 -152.28 17.81 80.55
C MET A 537 -150.99 18.69 80.64
N ASN A 538 -149.89 18.19 80.06
CA ASN A 538 -149.31 18.59 78.73
C ASN A 538 -148.73 20.03 78.41
N THR A 539 -147.73 20.06 77.49
CA THR A 539 -147.23 21.15 76.57
C THR A 539 -146.04 22.12 76.87
N ALA A 540 -144.87 21.81 76.23
CA ALA A 540 -144.06 22.60 75.26
C ALA A 540 -143.39 24.00 75.51
N GLY A 541 -142.14 24.19 74.99
CA GLY A 541 -141.44 25.51 74.82
C GLY A 541 -140.00 25.46 74.19
N PRO A 542 -139.55 26.38 73.29
CA PRO A 542 -138.27 26.22 72.54
C PRO A 542 -137.33 27.45 72.31
N LEU A 543 -136.19 27.21 71.58
CA LEU A 543 -135.56 28.04 70.49
C LEU A 543 -134.26 28.90 70.73
N ALA A 544 -133.44 28.96 69.65
CA ALA A 544 -132.64 30.11 69.11
C ALA A 544 -131.08 30.06 69.04
N VAL A 545 -130.50 30.62 67.96
CA VAL A 545 -129.05 30.73 67.61
C VAL A 545 -128.83 31.95 66.68
N PRO A 546 -127.75 32.77 66.84
CA PRO A 546 -127.06 33.31 65.63
C PRO A 546 -125.56 33.71 65.77
N SER A 547 -124.79 33.62 64.65
CA SER A 547 -123.88 34.67 64.10
C SER A 547 -122.65 34.10 63.33
N ASP A 548 -122.55 34.35 62.01
CA ASP A 548 -121.35 34.08 61.20
C ASP A 548 -121.04 35.21 60.19
N ALA A 549 -120.37 36.26 60.66
CA ALA A 549 -119.83 37.34 59.82
C ALA A 549 -118.36 37.64 60.12
N ASN A 550 -118.00 37.71 61.41
CA ASN A 550 -116.66 38.08 61.89
C ASN A 550 -115.57 37.07 61.47
N ARG A 551 -115.94 35.81 61.22
CA ARG A 551 -115.03 34.74 60.76
C ARG A 551 -114.50 35.00 59.34
N ARG A 552 -115.35 35.52 58.45
CA ARG A 552 -115.09 35.68 57.01
C ARG A 552 -114.06 36.77 56.71
N VAL A 553 -114.03 37.85 57.51
CA VAL A 553 -113.11 38.99 57.33
C VAL A 553 -111.67 38.67 57.75
N LYS A 554 -111.46 37.84 58.80
CA LYS A 554 -110.10 37.42 59.18
C LYS A 554 -109.43 36.57 58.09
N GLN A 555 -110.19 35.74 57.38
CA GLN A 555 -109.67 34.83 56.37
C GLN A 555 -109.11 35.57 55.14
N SER A 556 -109.78 36.61 54.64
CA SER A 556 -109.30 37.39 53.48
C SER A 556 -108.01 38.15 53.77
N VAL A 557 -107.85 38.72 54.96
CA VAL A 557 -106.61 39.41 55.36
C VAL A 557 -105.43 38.43 55.52
N MET A 558 -105.69 37.22 56.05
CA MET A 558 -104.66 36.17 56.12
C MET A 558 -104.23 35.69 54.73
N LEU A 559 -105.17 35.52 53.79
CA LEU A 559 -104.86 35.19 52.40
C LEU A 559 -104.03 36.27 51.71
N ALA A 560 -104.37 37.56 51.88
CA ALA A 560 -103.59 38.66 51.31
C ALA A 560 -102.13 38.67 51.83
N ARG A 561 -101.91 38.47 53.14
CA ARG A 561 -100.56 38.32 53.71
C ARG A 561 -99.83 37.09 53.17
N ARG A 562 -100.52 35.95 53.02
CA ARG A 562 -99.92 34.71 52.49
C ARG A 562 -99.51 34.86 51.03
N VAL A 563 -100.33 35.52 50.20
CA VAL A 563 -99.97 35.85 48.81
C VAL A 563 -98.74 36.77 48.78
N MET A 564 -98.70 37.84 49.58
CA MET A 564 -97.54 38.74 49.60
C MET A 564 -96.23 38.04 50.05
N GLN A 565 -96.31 37.14 51.04
CA GLN A 565 -95.15 36.30 51.41
C GLN A 565 -94.70 35.38 50.26
N LEU A 566 -95.64 34.71 49.59
CA LEU A 566 -95.33 33.83 48.46
C LEU A 566 -94.78 34.60 47.26
N THR A 567 -95.27 35.82 46.98
CA THR A 567 -94.69 36.71 45.95
C THR A 567 -93.26 37.09 46.29
N ASN A 568 -92.97 37.48 47.54
CA ASN A 568 -91.60 37.82 47.94
C ASN A 568 -90.67 36.60 47.85
N GLN A 569 -91.11 35.42 48.29
CA GLN A 569 -90.35 34.17 48.15
C GLN A 569 -90.13 33.78 46.69
N ASN A 570 -91.14 33.94 45.82
CA ASN A 570 -91.02 33.65 44.40
C ASN A 570 -90.04 34.63 43.72
N ASN A 571 -90.06 35.92 44.09
CA ASN A 571 -89.10 36.90 43.58
C ASN A 571 -87.66 36.59 44.05
N GLN A 572 -87.47 36.18 45.32
CA GLN A 572 -86.17 35.74 45.83
C GLN A 572 -85.66 34.50 45.09
N LEU A 573 -86.49 33.45 44.98
CA LEU A 573 -86.15 32.22 44.24
C LEU A 573 -85.91 32.49 42.75
N THR A 574 -86.58 33.48 42.14
CA THR A 574 -86.32 33.90 40.75
C THR A 574 -84.94 34.56 40.64
N ALA A 575 -84.60 35.49 41.53
CA ALA A 575 -83.29 36.13 41.54
C ALA A 575 -82.15 35.13 41.86
N GLU A 576 -82.38 34.17 42.75
CA GLU A 576 -81.45 33.06 43.01
C GLU A 576 -81.31 32.16 41.77
N CYS A 577 -82.41 31.83 41.08
CA CYS A 577 -82.36 31.08 39.82
C CYS A 577 -81.66 31.85 38.69
N GLU A 578 -81.76 33.16 38.63
CA GLU A 578 -81.04 34.01 37.66
C GLU A 578 -79.54 34.09 38.00
N SER A 579 -79.19 34.26 39.28
CA SER A 579 -77.82 34.20 39.77
C SER A 579 -77.17 32.83 39.49
N LEU A 580 -77.87 31.74 39.79
CA LEU A 580 -77.40 30.36 39.50
C LEU A 580 -77.32 30.07 38.01
N LYS A 581 -78.21 30.62 37.16
CA LYS A 581 -78.06 30.55 35.70
C LYS A 581 -76.83 31.32 35.22
N GLN A 582 -76.57 32.51 35.77
CA GLN A 582 -75.40 33.31 35.42
C GLN A 582 -74.10 32.61 35.85
N GLN A 583 -74.06 32.03 37.05
CA GLN A 583 -72.96 31.18 37.50
C GLN A 583 -72.81 29.93 36.61
N LEU A 584 -73.89 29.27 36.22
CA LEU A 584 -73.83 28.11 35.32
C LEU A 584 -73.30 28.51 33.94
N VAL A 585 -73.69 29.66 33.39
CA VAL A 585 -73.13 30.18 32.13
C VAL A 585 -71.65 30.53 32.26
N ASN A 586 -71.24 31.20 33.34
CA ASN A 586 -69.84 31.52 33.59
C ASN A 586 -69.00 30.23 33.74
N ASN A 587 -69.43 29.30 34.59
CA ASN A 587 -68.77 28.01 34.80
C ASN A 587 -68.74 27.16 33.52
N GLN A 588 -69.77 27.22 32.67
CA GLN A 588 -69.80 26.55 31.37
C GLN A 588 -68.78 27.17 30.42
N GLN A 589 -68.65 28.50 30.40
CA GLN A 589 -67.68 29.21 29.58
C GLN A 589 -66.24 28.97 30.06
N GLU A 590 -65.99 28.98 31.37
CA GLU A 590 -64.72 28.55 31.97
C GLU A 590 -64.41 27.09 31.63
N MET A 591 -65.40 26.18 31.71
CA MET A 591 -65.23 24.79 31.29
C MET A 591 -64.92 24.63 29.80
N ASP A 592 -65.50 25.46 28.93
CA ASP A 592 -65.26 25.39 27.49
C ASP A 592 -63.94 26.08 27.07
N ASP A 593 -63.47 27.09 27.81
CA ASP A 593 -62.13 27.66 27.64
C ASP A 593 -61.04 26.74 28.23
N MET A 594 -61.30 26.08 29.37
CA MET A 594 -60.44 25.01 29.90
C MET A 594 -60.42 23.78 28.99
N LYS A 595 -61.51 23.44 28.30
CA LYS A 595 -61.50 22.43 27.22
C LYS A 595 -60.63 22.86 26.04
N LYS A 596 -60.71 24.10 25.57
CA LYS A 596 -59.82 24.59 24.49
C LYS A 596 -58.35 24.52 24.92
N GLN A 597 -58.03 24.89 26.17
CA GLN A 597 -56.68 24.71 26.71
C GLN A 597 -56.28 23.23 26.78
N LEU A 598 -57.19 22.33 27.15
CA LEU A 598 -56.97 20.88 27.20
C LEU A 598 -56.86 20.24 25.80
N GLU A 599 -57.57 20.74 24.78
CA GLU A 599 -57.44 20.31 23.39
C GLU A 599 -56.11 20.78 22.79
N ASN A 600 -55.74 22.05 23.01
CA ASN A 600 -54.44 22.60 22.64
C ASN A 600 -53.29 21.85 23.33
N SER A 601 -53.40 21.58 24.64
CA SER A 601 -52.40 20.81 25.39
C SER A 601 -52.45 19.30 25.09
N GLY A 602 -53.59 18.80 24.61
CA GLY A 602 -53.80 17.42 24.17
C GLY A 602 -53.18 17.12 22.81
N GLN A 603 -52.73 18.15 22.07
CA GLN A 603 -51.81 18.02 20.95
C GLN A 603 -50.45 18.67 21.27
N PRO A 604 -49.57 18.00 22.05
CA PRO A 604 -48.21 18.49 22.31
C PRO A 604 -47.47 18.84 21.02
N GLN A 605 -47.71 18.07 19.95
CA GLN A 605 -47.17 18.30 18.61
C GLN A 605 -47.52 19.69 18.06
N GLN A 606 -48.73 20.21 18.29
CA GLN A 606 -49.14 21.51 17.77
C GLN A 606 -48.50 22.67 18.55
N VAL A 607 -48.37 22.53 19.88
CA VAL A 607 -47.64 23.49 20.72
C VAL A 607 -46.14 23.46 20.42
N PHE A 608 -45.54 22.27 20.26
CA PHE A 608 -44.15 22.14 19.80
C PHE A 608 -43.95 22.72 18.40
N VAL A 609 -44.87 22.54 17.46
CA VAL A 609 -44.81 23.17 16.12
C VAL A 609 -44.93 24.69 16.22
N GLN A 610 -45.74 25.25 17.12
CA GLN A 610 -45.78 26.70 17.37
C GLN A 610 -44.46 27.21 17.94
N MET A 611 -43.95 26.62 19.03
CA MET A 611 -42.66 27.01 19.62
C MET A 611 -41.48 26.83 18.64
N LEU A 612 -41.49 25.77 17.82
CA LEU A 612 -40.46 25.51 16.82
C LEU A 612 -40.55 26.51 15.67
N ASN A 613 -41.76 26.92 15.24
CA ASN A 613 -41.94 28.01 14.28
C ASN A 613 -41.49 29.37 14.84
N GLU A 614 -41.77 29.67 16.11
CA GLU A 614 -41.28 30.89 16.77
C GLU A 614 -39.76 30.91 16.86
N LYS A 615 -39.14 29.80 17.28
CA LYS A 615 -37.68 29.64 17.30
C LYS A 615 -37.07 29.68 15.89
N GLN A 616 -37.76 29.16 14.88
CA GLN A 616 -37.33 29.27 13.49
C GLN A 616 -37.41 30.72 12.98
N GLN A 617 -38.43 31.50 13.36
CA GLN A 617 -38.49 32.94 13.07
C GLN A 617 -37.40 33.72 13.80
N GLU A 618 -37.08 33.36 15.04
CA GLU A 618 -35.98 33.95 15.81
C GLU A 618 -34.62 33.64 15.17
N ILE A 619 -34.38 32.39 14.75
CA ILE A 619 -33.20 31.98 13.98
C ILE A 619 -33.11 32.76 12.66
N LEU A 620 -34.22 32.99 11.95
CA LEU A 620 -34.23 33.80 10.73
C LEU A 620 -33.87 35.28 11.01
N LYS A 621 -34.41 35.89 12.06
CA LYS A 621 -34.04 37.25 12.50
C LYS A 621 -32.56 37.36 12.91
N LEU A 622 -32.02 36.33 13.58
CA LEU A 622 -30.61 36.27 13.94
C LEU A 622 -29.72 36.07 12.71
N LYS A 623 -30.13 35.23 11.73
CA LYS A 623 -29.41 35.06 10.46
C LYS A 623 -29.36 36.35 9.64
N THR A 624 -30.47 37.06 9.47
CA THR A 624 -30.45 38.36 8.75
C THR A 624 -29.63 39.41 9.51
N ARG A 625 -29.66 39.40 10.85
CA ARG A 625 -28.79 40.29 11.65
C ARG A 625 -27.30 39.95 11.46
N ILE A 626 -26.91 38.67 11.53
CA ILE A 626 -25.54 38.21 11.26
C ILE A 626 -25.11 38.58 9.84
N GLN A 627 -26.00 38.44 8.85
CA GLN A 627 -25.72 38.85 7.48
C GLN A 627 -25.44 40.35 7.37
N SER A 628 -26.30 41.22 7.94
CA SER A 628 -26.05 42.67 7.97
C SER A 628 -24.74 43.06 8.68
N LEU A 629 -24.37 42.32 9.74
CA LEU A 629 -23.10 42.50 10.45
C LEU A 629 -21.90 42.00 9.64
N THR A 630 -22.10 40.99 8.79
CA THR A 630 -21.06 40.49 7.88
C THR A 630 -20.84 41.46 6.72
N GLU A 631 -21.92 42.02 6.16
CA GLU A 631 -21.89 43.06 5.12
C GLU A 631 -21.18 44.32 5.63
N MET A 632 -21.58 44.86 6.80
CA MET A 632 -20.87 45.98 7.43
C MET A 632 -19.40 45.67 7.76
N ASN A 633 -19.05 44.44 8.17
CA ASN A 633 -17.64 44.06 8.37
C ASN A 633 -16.87 44.03 7.04
N GLN A 634 -17.47 43.59 5.94
CA GLN A 634 -16.82 43.64 4.62
C GLN A 634 -16.64 45.09 4.13
N GLU A 635 -17.56 45.99 4.45
CA GLU A 635 -17.41 47.43 4.17
C GLU A 635 -16.29 48.05 5.00
N LEU A 636 -16.25 47.79 6.31
CA LEU A 636 -15.16 48.24 7.20
C LEU A 636 -13.79 47.64 6.82
N ILE A 637 -13.75 46.42 6.29
CA ILE A 637 -12.51 45.83 5.74
C ILE A 637 -12.07 46.59 4.48
N LYS A 638 -12.97 46.87 3.53
CA LYS A 638 -12.65 47.66 2.32
C LYS A 638 -12.22 49.09 2.67
N GLU A 639 -12.88 49.73 3.65
CA GLU A 639 -12.51 51.05 4.14
C GLU A 639 -11.12 51.02 4.79
N LYS A 640 -10.84 50.01 5.65
CA LYS A 640 -9.51 49.80 6.24
C LYS A 640 -8.43 49.54 5.18
N GLU A 641 -8.74 48.80 4.12
CA GLU A 641 -7.82 48.57 2.99
C GLU A 641 -7.57 49.85 2.19
N SER A 642 -8.61 50.67 1.95
CA SER A 642 -8.47 52.00 1.34
C SER A 642 -7.61 52.93 2.21
N LEU A 643 -7.91 53.04 3.51
CA LEU A 643 -7.14 53.84 4.45
C LEU A 643 -5.68 53.35 4.56
N GLN A 644 -5.42 52.04 4.47
CA GLN A 644 -4.06 51.51 4.37
C GLN A 644 -3.38 51.83 3.02
N HIS A 645 -4.14 52.01 1.94
CA HIS A 645 -3.61 52.49 0.65
C HIS A 645 -3.30 53.99 0.72
N ASP A 646 -4.21 54.79 1.26
CA ASP A 646 -4.05 56.23 1.45
C ASP A 646 -2.91 56.55 2.42
N VAL A 647 -2.75 55.81 3.52
CA VAL A 647 -1.59 55.91 4.41
C VAL A 647 -0.29 55.60 3.65
N LYS A 648 -0.26 54.60 2.75
CA LYS A 648 0.94 54.32 1.93
C LYS A 648 1.22 55.45 0.92
N ILE A 649 0.19 56.10 0.37
CA ILE A 649 0.33 57.28 -0.48
C ILE A 649 0.85 58.49 0.34
N VAL A 650 0.30 58.71 1.54
CA VAL A 650 0.70 59.80 2.43
C VAL A 650 2.12 59.58 2.95
N SER A 651 2.53 58.36 3.29
CA SER A 651 3.92 58.02 3.62
C SER A 651 4.85 58.35 2.46
N ARG A 652 4.56 57.90 1.23
CA ARG A 652 5.37 58.24 0.04
C ARG A 652 5.46 59.75 -0.18
N LYS A 653 4.34 60.47 -0.07
CA LYS A 653 4.33 61.94 -0.16
C LYS A 653 5.10 62.61 0.97
N ASN A 654 5.10 62.04 2.18
CA ASN A 654 5.95 62.51 3.28
C ASN A 654 7.43 62.20 3.03
N ASP A 655 7.78 61.06 2.45
CA ASP A 655 9.15 60.73 2.05
C ASP A 655 9.65 61.65 0.92
N GLU A 656 8.77 61.98 -0.04
CA GLU A 656 9.00 62.99 -1.08
C GLU A 656 9.15 64.40 -0.47
N ILE A 657 8.25 64.80 0.44
CA ILE A 657 8.33 66.09 1.16
C ILE A 657 9.58 66.16 2.05
N MET A 658 10.00 65.06 2.68
CA MET A 658 11.23 64.99 3.48
C MET A 658 12.47 65.05 2.59
N GLN A 659 12.46 64.41 1.41
CA GLN A 659 13.51 64.59 0.41
C GLN A 659 13.56 66.04 -0.11
N VAL A 660 12.41 66.66 -0.38
CA VAL A 660 12.31 68.07 -0.80
C VAL A 660 12.75 69.03 0.32
N LYS A 661 12.42 68.77 1.59
CA LYS A 661 12.96 69.53 2.75
C LYS A 661 14.47 69.35 2.93
N LYS A 662 15.00 68.17 2.57
CA LYS A 662 16.43 67.85 2.61
C LYS A 662 17.20 68.45 1.42
N PHE A 663 16.52 68.78 0.33
CA PHE A 663 17.07 69.48 -0.84
C PHE A 663 16.95 71.01 -0.69
N ASN A 664 15.78 71.50 -0.27
CA ASN A 664 15.48 72.90 0.05
C ASN A 664 15.70 73.14 1.55
N GLY A 665 16.97 73.15 1.97
CA GLY A 665 17.34 73.20 3.38
C GLY A 665 16.79 74.42 4.12
N CYS A 666 15.99 74.17 5.17
CA CYS A 666 15.59 75.17 6.16
C CYS A 666 16.26 74.81 7.49
N PHE A 667 17.19 75.66 7.94
CA PHE A 667 18.15 75.38 9.02
C PHE A 667 17.59 75.64 10.45
N MET A 668 16.28 75.83 10.60
CA MET A 668 15.64 76.19 11.87
C MET A 668 14.25 75.56 11.99
N CYS A 669 14.10 74.52 12.81
CA CYS A 669 12.86 74.09 13.50
C CYS A 669 13.09 72.81 14.33
N ASP A 670 13.95 72.88 15.36
CA ASP A 670 13.97 71.87 16.42
C ASP A 670 12.80 72.11 17.39
N GLN A 671 11.69 71.38 17.23
CA GLN A 671 10.64 71.24 18.24
C GLN A 671 10.01 69.84 18.20
N ASP A 672 10.28 69.03 19.22
CA ASP A 672 9.59 67.75 19.45
C ASP A 672 8.13 68.01 19.90
N PRO A 673 7.12 67.38 19.28
CA PRO A 673 5.75 67.39 19.79
C PRO A 673 5.61 66.42 20.98
N PRO A 674 4.80 66.74 22.01
CA PRO A 674 4.76 65.99 23.25
C PRO A 674 4.02 64.65 23.13
N THR A 675 4.52 63.64 23.85
CA THR A 675 3.75 62.41 24.17
C THR A 675 2.56 62.77 25.04
N HIS A 676 1.35 62.63 24.49
CA HIS A 676 0.10 62.77 25.23
C HIS A 676 -0.41 61.37 25.60
N ASP A 677 -0.28 61.00 26.88
CA ASP A 677 -0.99 59.84 27.41
C ASP A 677 -2.51 60.05 27.30
N VAL A 678 -3.22 59.01 26.87
CA VAL A 678 -4.69 58.95 26.86
C VAL A 678 -5.11 57.86 27.84
N ALA A 679 -5.95 58.23 28.80
CA ALA A 679 -6.23 57.43 29.99
C ALA A 679 -7.07 56.16 29.73
N ASP A 680 -6.91 55.17 30.60
CA ASP A 680 -7.81 54.03 30.73
C ASP A 680 -9.27 54.47 30.94
N PRO A 681 -10.24 53.91 30.19
CA PRO A 681 -11.65 54.03 30.53
C PRO A 681 -12.00 53.08 31.70
N SER A 682 -12.54 53.65 32.78
CA SER A 682 -13.02 52.86 33.93
C SER A 682 -14.08 51.80 33.54
N PRO A 683 -14.14 50.66 34.25
CA PRO A 683 -15.12 49.61 33.97
C PRO A 683 -16.54 50.08 34.29
N PHE A 684 -17.41 50.08 33.28
CA PHE A 684 -18.84 50.36 33.47
C PHE A 684 -19.54 49.19 34.18
N ILE A 685 -20.09 49.48 35.37
CA ILE A 685 -21.04 48.61 36.04
C ILE A 685 -22.38 48.72 35.29
N ILE A 686 -22.91 47.60 34.79
CA ILE A 686 -24.31 47.51 34.35
C ILE A 686 -25.06 46.65 35.36
N THR A 687 -25.89 47.31 36.16
CA THR A 687 -26.86 46.66 37.06
C THR A 687 -27.96 45.98 36.26
N ARG A 688 -28.39 44.79 36.71
CA ARG A 688 -29.72 44.27 36.34
C ARG A 688 -30.79 45.21 36.88
N HIS A 689 -31.81 45.50 36.06
CA HIS A 689 -33.19 45.52 36.51
C HIS A 689 -34.10 45.07 35.36
N ASP A 690 -35.06 44.24 35.76
CA ASP A 690 -36.37 43.93 35.18
C ASP A 690 -36.46 43.78 33.64
#